data_AF-A0A932ZVZ7-F1
#
_entry.id   AF-A0A932ZVZ7-F1
#
_cell.length_a   1.000
_cell.length_b   1.000
_cell.length_c   1.000
_cell.angle_alpha   90.00
_cell.angle_beta   90.00
_cell.angle_gamma   90.00
#
_symmetry.space_group_name_H-M   'P 1'
#
loop_
_entity.id
_entity.type
_entity.pdbx_description
1 polymer ?
#
loop_
_entity_poly.entity_id
_entity_poly.type
_entity_poly.pdbx_seq_one_letter_code
_entity_poly.pdbx_strand_id
1 'polypeptide(L)'
;MTPINDEIRIRNPFHDPLVSELIEDPALYRQMFSERILVGETLGVFQPANVVLVGPQGCGKSMILNLIRYSVVAEWISKFGEPPAPLKHVTPFFGISINLVRASFHAFGRRSVSRVIKGGESDESLDATCAADFLNHYLFREFLHGMELLLGNGGSRLRKWLGIRHSLPRETVIGEMGLWESWFGYYRDCRSLESLLGKCEKRLSTWRSFLNGAIDEIPKEIWETKSTLGEPLHSMGNFLRSLGHRRTPVPLFVVIDQYEVLPELNLTYGTTLQRIVNTLIKSRDPVVFYKIGARTHDWGTELRIWGAESRIEVQRDYVFINLGDLLMRGEDGGGWLFPHFARDVAHKRVLVEGYTNVTKERIERIFGKWNAERESSMYFKKKERWFVVLRNVPETVKRRIGSLCGRDSSPLELRLAGAWAIQRLGRGMPMEKVLEELRARPWRNWSWKKERVSIALLQIASLSNQRKRYYGWTPLLYLSGSNISAFLLLCGEIWDVATKMDIHPLGDEELKPIIQTEGILLASEKWRERDRNENIGGRKRYEVLGRLGPAIHDALIGDLGISNPGHSGFSLREADLWTGEEQDEKKKKLTQFLQNAVNWAIFEERPHTSKLREGASRRKWYLHPLLSPIFAIPYVRAKEPLYTNVDDVYTWIFSGETIRFGKTQRSLNENGHQTSRQLSLRFKEKR
;
A
#
# COMPACT_ATOMS: atom_id res chain seq x y z
N MET A 1 -46.92 27.21 -7.13
CA MET A 1 -46.11 26.16 -6.49
C MET A 1 -44.66 26.42 -6.84
N THR A 2 -43.95 27.04 -5.92
CA THR A 2 -42.48 27.22 -5.94
C THR A 2 -41.83 25.85 -6.05
N PRO A 3 -40.80 25.65 -6.89
CA PRO A 3 -40.09 24.37 -6.89
C PRO A 3 -39.50 24.18 -5.50
N ILE A 4 -39.81 23.03 -4.92
CA ILE A 4 -39.23 22.54 -3.67
C ILE A 4 -37.72 22.62 -3.87
N ASN A 5 -37.04 23.36 -2.97
CA ASN A 5 -35.60 23.26 -2.78
C ASN A 5 -35.29 21.78 -2.54
N ASP A 6 -34.92 21.05 -3.58
CA ASP A 6 -34.07 19.89 -3.42
C ASP A 6 -32.77 20.45 -2.84
N GLU A 7 -32.68 20.46 -1.50
CA GLU A 7 -31.40 20.57 -0.82
C GLU A 7 -30.50 19.52 -1.46
N ILE A 8 -29.61 19.98 -2.34
CA ILE A 8 -28.60 19.14 -2.96
C ILE A 8 -27.81 18.57 -1.78
N ARG A 9 -28.16 17.35 -1.36
CA ARG A 9 -27.43 16.63 -0.33
C ARG A 9 -25.97 16.65 -0.76
N ILE A 10 -25.12 17.27 0.05
CA ILE A 10 -23.69 17.40 -0.25
C ILE A 10 -23.09 16.00 -0.14
N ARG A 11 -23.06 15.27 -1.26
CA ARG A 11 -22.54 13.92 -1.31
C ARG A 11 -21.02 13.96 -1.20
N ASN A 12 -20.47 13.03 -0.43
CA ASN A 12 -19.03 12.90 -0.23
C ASN A 12 -18.41 12.08 -1.37
N PRO A 13 -17.58 12.69 -2.24
CA PRO A 13 -16.96 11.99 -3.38
C PRO A 13 -15.89 10.97 -2.96
N PHE A 14 -15.54 10.90 -1.66
CA PHE A 14 -14.45 10.10 -1.12
C PHE A 14 -14.91 9.02 -0.12
N HIS A 15 -16.22 8.77 0.01
CA HIS A 15 -16.77 7.84 1.02
C HIS A 15 -16.17 6.43 0.96
N ASP A 16 -15.80 5.95 -0.24
CA ASP A 16 -15.17 4.65 -0.43
C ASP A 16 -13.69 4.79 -0.86
N PRO A 17 -12.72 4.65 0.06
CA PRO A 17 -11.29 4.74 -0.27
C PRO A 17 -10.73 3.49 -0.98
N LEU A 18 -11.49 2.38 -1.01
CA LEU A 18 -11.11 1.09 -1.61
C LEU A 18 -11.91 0.71 -2.86
N VAL A 19 -12.71 1.62 -3.45
CA VAL A 19 -13.59 1.30 -4.61
C VAL A 19 -12.87 0.53 -5.71
N SER A 20 -11.58 0.78 -5.96
CA SER A 20 -10.84 0.12 -7.05
C SER A 20 -10.75 -1.40 -6.96
N GLU A 21 -10.84 -1.99 -5.77
CA GLU A 21 -10.91 -3.46 -5.62
C GLU A 21 -12.30 -3.99 -6.05
N LEU A 22 -13.32 -3.13 -6.07
CA LEU A 22 -14.73 -3.42 -6.30
C LEU A 22 -15.29 -2.78 -7.59
N ILE A 23 -14.47 -2.11 -8.42
CA ILE A 23 -14.93 -1.58 -9.71
C ILE A 23 -15.18 -2.76 -10.65
N GLU A 24 -16.42 -3.24 -10.64
CA GLU A 24 -16.93 -4.19 -11.62
C GLU A 24 -17.36 -3.48 -12.90
N ASP A 25 -17.89 -2.25 -12.78
CA ASP A 25 -18.25 -1.41 -13.91
C ASP A 25 -17.02 -0.77 -14.57
N PRO A 26 -16.62 -1.21 -15.78
CA PRO A 26 -15.49 -0.63 -16.49
C PRO A 26 -15.64 0.86 -16.77
N ALA A 27 -16.88 1.39 -16.85
CA ALA A 27 -17.14 2.80 -17.18
C ALA A 27 -16.70 3.76 -16.06
N LEU A 28 -16.75 3.31 -14.80
CA LEU A 28 -16.30 4.05 -13.62
C LEU A 28 -14.77 4.06 -13.49
N TYR A 29 -14.07 3.16 -14.18
CA TYR A 29 -12.64 2.97 -13.99
C TYR A 29 -11.82 4.23 -14.34
N ARG A 30 -12.00 4.80 -15.54
CA ARG A 30 -11.34 6.08 -15.93
C ARG A 30 -11.66 7.24 -14.99
N GLN A 31 -12.91 7.23 -14.54
CA GLN A 31 -13.51 8.22 -13.68
C GLN A 31 -12.90 8.22 -12.27
N MET A 32 -12.17 7.18 -11.90
CA MET A 32 -11.52 7.07 -10.57
C MET A 32 -10.00 6.84 -10.65
N PHE A 33 -9.46 6.47 -11.81
CA PHE A 33 -8.07 6.09 -11.99
C PHE A 33 -7.22 7.19 -12.64
N SER A 34 -5.96 7.37 -12.21
CA SER A 34 -5.00 8.30 -12.81
C SER A 34 -4.03 7.60 -13.77
N GLU A 35 -4.48 7.40 -15.01
CA GLU A 35 -3.74 6.65 -16.03
C GLU A 35 -2.42 7.30 -16.42
N ARG A 36 -2.38 8.63 -16.56
CA ARG A 36 -1.17 9.31 -17.05
C ARG A 36 0.03 9.14 -16.12
N ILE A 37 -0.23 9.08 -14.82
CA ILE A 37 0.83 9.09 -13.81
C ILE A 37 1.23 7.66 -13.46
N LEU A 38 0.26 6.80 -13.12
CA LEU A 38 0.58 5.43 -12.73
C LEU A 38 1.07 4.60 -13.92
N VAL A 39 0.44 4.71 -15.09
CA VAL A 39 0.83 3.88 -16.24
C VAL A 39 2.17 4.31 -16.81
N GLY A 40 2.45 5.61 -16.91
CA GLY A 40 3.71 6.12 -17.46
C GLY A 40 4.93 5.58 -16.71
N GLU A 41 4.82 5.44 -15.40
CA GLU A 41 5.89 5.01 -14.50
C GLU A 41 5.89 3.49 -14.27
N THR A 42 4.85 2.78 -14.74
CA THR A 42 4.72 1.32 -14.65
C THR A 42 4.52 0.66 -16.01
N LEU A 43 5.01 1.30 -17.10
CA LEU A 43 4.87 0.80 -18.47
C LEU A 43 5.34 -0.65 -18.64
N GLY A 44 6.33 -1.10 -17.85
CA GLY A 44 6.78 -2.49 -17.83
C GLY A 44 5.67 -3.50 -17.55
N VAL A 45 4.64 -3.14 -16.76
CA VAL A 45 3.46 -3.97 -16.51
C VAL A 45 2.72 -4.32 -17.81
N PHE A 46 2.74 -3.41 -18.79
CA PHE A 46 2.00 -3.54 -20.05
C PHE A 46 2.84 -4.10 -21.21
N GLN A 47 4.09 -4.50 -20.94
CA GLN A 47 4.96 -5.15 -21.92
C GLN A 47 4.74 -6.66 -21.96
N PRO A 48 5.11 -7.37 -23.05
CA PRO A 48 5.04 -8.83 -23.15
C PRO A 48 6.15 -9.48 -22.32
N ALA A 49 6.00 -9.39 -21.00
CA ALA A 49 6.87 -9.99 -20.00
C ALA A 49 6.02 -10.42 -18.80
N ASN A 50 6.43 -11.47 -18.09
CA ASN A 50 5.85 -11.76 -16.79
C ASN A 50 6.23 -10.65 -15.81
N VAL A 51 5.27 -10.14 -15.05
CA VAL A 51 5.47 -9.03 -14.13
C VAL A 51 4.85 -9.34 -12.79
N VAL A 52 5.57 -9.02 -11.73
CA VAL A 52 5.09 -9.03 -10.35
C VAL A 52 5.05 -7.58 -9.87
N LEU A 53 3.85 -7.10 -9.62
CA LEU A 53 3.57 -5.76 -9.10
C LEU A 53 3.29 -5.85 -7.61
N VAL A 54 4.21 -5.31 -6.80
CA VAL A 54 4.10 -5.31 -5.34
C VAL A 54 3.88 -3.91 -4.76
N GLY A 55 3.47 -3.88 -3.50
CA GLY A 55 3.29 -2.67 -2.72
C GLY A 55 2.32 -2.89 -1.55
N PRO A 56 2.28 -1.97 -0.58
CA PRO A 56 1.40 -2.10 0.57
C PRO A 56 -0.08 -2.05 0.16
N GLN A 57 -0.98 -2.47 1.05
CA GLN A 57 -2.42 -2.37 0.81
C GLN A 57 -2.85 -0.91 0.52
N GLY A 58 -3.70 -0.70 -0.48
CA GLY A 58 -4.23 0.63 -0.83
C GLY A 58 -3.30 1.53 -1.67
N CYS A 59 -2.14 1.05 -2.14
CA CYS A 59 -1.24 1.87 -2.97
C CYS A 59 -1.65 2.00 -4.45
N GLY A 60 -2.65 1.26 -4.93
CA GLY A 60 -3.16 1.34 -6.31
C GLY A 60 -2.79 0.18 -7.24
N LYS A 61 -2.29 -0.95 -6.71
CA LYS A 61 -1.94 -2.14 -7.52
C LYS A 61 -3.11 -2.65 -8.36
N SER A 62 -4.26 -2.90 -7.73
CA SER A 62 -5.45 -3.42 -8.40
C SER A 62 -5.99 -2.47 -9.45
N MET A 63 -5.74 -1.16 -9.33
CA MET A 63 -6.01 -0.23 -10.42
C MET A 63 -5.16 -0.60 -11.64
N ILE A 64 -3.84 -0.56 -11.53
CA ILE A 64 -2.93 -0.86 -12.66
C ILE A 64 -3.26 -2.21 -13.33
N LEU A 65 -3.51 -3.24 -12.52
CA LEU A 65 -3.86 -4.58 -13.01
C LEU A 65 -5.24 -4.62 -13.69
N ASN A 66 -6.24 -3.89 -13.19
CA ASN A 66 -7.55 -3.80 -13.83
C ASN A 66 -7.50 -3.15 -15.22
N LEU A 67 -6.56 -2.22 -15.46
CA LEU A 67 -6.40 -1.63 -16.78
C LEU A 67 -5.93 -2.63 -17.85
N ILE A 68 -5.40 -3.79 -17.44
CA ILE A 68 -5.01 -4.86 -18.37
C ILE A 68 -6.23 -5.62 -18.89
N ARG A 69 -7.35 -5.61 -18.16
CA ARG A 69 -8.55 -6.39 -18.50
C ARG A 69 -9.16 -5.88 -19.81
N TYR A 70 -9.50 -6.80 -20.71
CA TYR A 70 -10.08 -6.48 -22.02
C TYR A 70 -11.33 -5.60 -21.87
N SER A 71 -12.16 -5.84 -20.85
CA SER A 71 -13.41 -5.10 -20.63
C SER A 71 -13.16 -3.64 -20.30
N VAL A 72 -12.14 -3.34 -19.49
CA VAL A 72 -11.73 -1.97 -19.13
C VAL A 72 -11.16 -1.25 -20.33
N VAL A 73 -10.28 -1.90 -21.09
CA VAL A 73 -9.71 -1.30 -22.31
C VAL A 73 -10.77 -1.08 -23.38
N ALA A 74 -11.69 -2.04 -23.56
CA ALA A 74 -12.76 -1.95 -24.54
C ALA A 74 -13.72 -0.80 -24.23
N GLU A 75 -14.16 -0.67 -22.98
CA GLU A 75 -15.02 0.44 -22.55
C GLU A 75 -14.32 1.79 -22.76
N TRP A 76 -13.02 1.85 -22.44
CA TRP A 76 -12.22 3.05 -22.69
C TRP A 76 -12.19 3.43 -24.18
N ILE A 77 -11.89 2.49 -25.06
CA ILE A 77 -11.84 2.74 -26.51
C ILE A 77 -13.24 3.03 -27.07
N SER A 78 -14.28 2.38 -26.54
CA SER A 78 -15.68 2.62 -26.92
C SER A 78 -16.09 4.06 -26.62
N LYS A 79 -15.71 4.57 -25.45
CA LYS A 79 -16.07 5.92 -25.02
C LYS A 79 -15.22 7.02 -25.67
N PHE A 80 -13.95 6.75 -25.97
CA PHE A 80 -12.99 7.79 -26.37
C PHE A 80 -12.35 7.60 -27.75
N GLY A 81 -12.60 6.48 -28.41
CA GLY A 81 -12.06 6.17 -29.74
C GLY A 81 -10.63 5.64 -29.75
N GLU A 82 -9.93 5.70 -28.62
CA GLU A 82 -8.51 5.33 -28.49
C GLU A 82 -8.19 4.76 -27.09
N PRO A 83 -7.12 3.95 -26.93
CA PRO A 83 -6.68 3.49 -25.62
C PRO A 83 -6.15 4.66 -24.76
N PRO A 84 -5.96 4.46 -23.44
CA PRO A 84 -5.26 5.43 -22.59
C PRO A 84 -3.95 5.90 -23.23
N ALA A 85 -3.65 7.20 -23.14
CA ALA A 85 -2.50 7.78 -23.84
C ALA A 85 -1.16 7.06 -23.61
N PRO A 86 -0.80 6.62 -22.39
CA PRO A 86 0.42 5.85 -22.17
C PRO A 86 0.43 4.49 -22.89
N LEU A 87 -0.74 3.89 -23.13
CA LEU A 87 -0.87 2.59 -23.82
C LEU A 87 -0.85 2.71 -25.34
N LYS A 88 -0.80 3.93 -25.92
CA LYS A 88 -0.67 4.10 -27.38
C LYS A 88 0.67 3.60 -27.91
N HIS A 89 1.68 3.50 -27.05
CA HIS A 89 3.05 3.15 -27.41
C HIS A 89 3.45 1.73 -27.00
N VAL A 90 2.53 0.96 -26.40
CA VAL A 90 2.77 -0.44 -26.06
C VAL A 90 2.15 -1.35 -27.12
N THR A 91 2.68 -2.57 -27.25
CA THR A 91 2.06 -3.60 -28.08
C THR A 91 0.62 -3.85 -27.60
N PRO A 92 -0.40 -3.77 -28.48
CA PRO A 92 -1.77 -4.10 -28.12
C PRO A 92 -1.85 -5.51 -27.55
N PHE A 93 -2.64 -5.71 -26.51
CA PHE A 93 -2.73 -6.98 -25.78
C PHE A 93 -4.18 -7.32 -25.46
N PHE A 94 -4.45 -8.61 -25.25
CA PHE A 94 -5.74 -9.07 -24.76
C PHE A 94 -5.59 -9.61 -23.34
N GLY A 95 -6.15 -8.91 -22.35
CA GLY A 95 -5.96 -9.27 -20.95
C GLY A 95 -7.18 -9.91 -20.30
N ILE A 96 -6.99 -11.08 -19.69
CA ILE A 96 -7.96 -11.78 -18.84
C ILE A 96 -7.49 -11.74 -17.39
N SER A 97 -8.39 -12.01 -16.43
CA SER A 97 -8.06 -11.85 -15.01
C SER A 97 -8.75 -12.85 -14.11
N ILE A 98 -8.06 -13.23 -13.03
CA ILE A 98 -8.64 -13.97 -11.90
C ILE A 98 -8.27 -13.29 -10.58
N ASN A 99 -9.26 -13.12 -9.70
CA ASN A 99 -9.03 -12.85 -8.29
C ASN A 99 -9.20 -14.18 -7.54
N LEU A 100 -8.11 -14.69 -6.97
CA LEU A 100 -8.06 -16.06 -6.45
C LEU A 100 -8.98 -16.28 -5.23
N VAL A 101 -9.24 -15.23 -4.45
CA VAL A 101 -10.15 -15.27 -3.30
C VAL A 101 -11.60 -15.32 -3.79
N ARG A 102 -12.01 -14.40 -4.66
CA ARG A 102 -13.38 -14.36 -5.21
C ARG A 102 -13.72 -15.58 -6.04
N ALA A 103 -12.75 -16.11 -6.77
CA ALA A 103 -12.91 -17.35 -7.52
C ALA A 103 -13.02 -18.60 -6.62
N SER A 104 -12.82 -18.47 -5.31
CA SER A 104 -12.75 -19.57 -4.34
C SER A 104 -11.64 -20.58 -4.65
N PHE A 105 -10.55 -20.14 -5.29
CA PHE A 105 -9.42 -21.01 -5.63
C PHE A 105 -8.75 -21.60 -4.37
N HIS A 106 -8.72 -20.83 -3.29
CA HIS A 106 -8.20 -21.24 -1.99
C HIS A 106 -8.96 -22.43 -1.35
N ALA A 107 -10.15 -22.79 -1.85
CA ALA A 107 -10.92 -23.91 -1.30
C ALA A 107 -10.34 -25.29 -1.67
N PHE A 108 -9.53 -25.38 -2.73
CA PHE A 108 -8.88 -26.63 -3.14
C PHE A 108 -7.95 -27.15 -2.03
N GLY A 109 -8.03 -28.45 -1.75
CA GLY A 109 -7.26 -29.12 -0.70
C GLY A 109 -7.90 -29.07 0.70
N ARG A 110 -8.88 -28.18 0.96
CA ARG A 110 -9.69 -28.26 2.21
C ARG A 110 -10.52 -29.54 2.23
N ARG A 111 -11.10 -29.87 1.08
CA ARG A 111 -11.67 -31.18 0.77
C ARG A 111 -10.75 -31.84 -0.26
N SER A 112 -10.05 -32.89 0.17
CA SER A 112 -9.12 -33.60 -0.70
C SER A 112 -9.90 -34.48 -1.68
N VAL A 113 -9.69 -34.25 -2.97
CA VAL A 113 -10.32 -34.99 -4.07
C VAL A 113 -9.86 -36.44 -4.06
N SER A 114 -8.56 -36.63 -3.80
CA SER A 114 -7.95 -37.96 -3.73
C SER A 114 -8.51 -38.84 -2.62
N ARG A 115 -8.79 -38.29 -1.42
CA ARG A 115 -9.39 -39.07 -0.33
C ARG A 115 -10.77 -39.60 -0.72
N VAL A 116 -11.57 -38.77 -1.38
CA VAL A 116 -12.93 -39.13 -1.78
C VAL A 116 -12.92 -40.25 -2.84
N ILE A 117 -11.97 -40.22 -3.77
CA ILE A 117 -11.90 -41.22 -4.86
C ILE A 117 -11.22 -42.51 -4.42
N LYS A 118 -10.10 -42.41 -3.69
CA LYS A 118 -9.24 -43.56 -3.37
C LYS A 118 -9.59 -44.21 -2.03
N GLY A 119 -10.54 -43.65 -1.26
CA GLY A 119 -10.91 -44.15 0.07
C GLY A 119 -9.75 -44.18 1.08
N GLY A 120 -8.70 -43.38 0.87
CA GLY A 120 -7.40 -43.47 1.55
C GLY A 120 -6.76 -42.11 1.84
N GLU A 121 -5.42 -42.06 1.88
CA GLU A 121 -4.63 -40.86 2.18
C GLU A 121 -4.78 -39.75 1.10
N SER A 122 -4.59 -38.49 1.52
CA SER A 122 -4.60 -37.35 0.60
C SER A 122 -3.36 -37.32 -0.29
N ASP A 123 -3.58 -37.39 -1.60
CA ASP A 123 -2.61 -37.18 -2.67
C ASP A 123 -2.64 -35.70 -3.12
N GLU A 124 -1.66 -34.94 -2.64
CA GLU A 124 -1.49 -33.52 -2.94
C GLU A 124 -1.29 -33.24 -4.43
N SER A 125 -0.63 -34.15 -5.15
CA SER A 125 -0.42 -34.02 -6.60
C SER A 125 -1.75 -34.06 -7.34
N LEU A 126 -2.64 -35.00 -6.97
CA LEU A 126 -3.96 -35.06 -7.57
C LEU A 126 -4.78 -33.80 -7.27
N ASP A 127 -4.80 -33.33 -6.02
CA ASP A 127 -5.52 -32.11 -5.63
C ASP A 127 -5.00 -30.88 -6.40
N ALA A 128 -3.68 -30.76 -6.57
CA ALA A 128 -3.06 -29.70 -7.34
C ALA A 128 -3.44 -29.74 -8.83
N THR A 129 -3.48 -30.93 -9.45
CA THR A 129 -3.94 -31.05 -10.85
C THR A 129 -5.42 -30.68 -11.02
N CYS A 130 -6.27 -30.94 -10.02
CA CYS A 130 -7.67 -30.53 -10.03
C CYS A 130 -7.82 -29.00 -9.90
N ALA A 131 -7.02 -28.40 -9.02
CA ALA A 131 -6.94 -26.94 -8.92
C ALA A 131 -6.45 -26.31 -10.24
N ALA A 132 -5.43 -26.89 -10.88
CA ALA A 132 -4.96 -26.45 -12.19
C ALA A 132 -6.06 -26.51 -13.26
N ASP A 133 -6.85 -27.60 -13.30
CA ASP A 133 -7.99 -27.71 -14.21
C ASP A 133 -9.02 -26.60 -13.99
N PHE A 134 -9.37 -26.33 -12.74
CA PHE A 134 -10.26 -25.23 -12.39
C PHE A 134 -9.72 -23.87 -12.81
N LEU A 135 -8.43 -23.60 -12.57
CA LEU A 135 -7.79 -22.34 -12.96
C LEU A 135 -7.83 -22.14 -14.48
N ASN A 136 -7.48 -23.17 -15.25
CA ASN A 136 -7.56 -23.16 -16.72
C ASN A 136 -8.98 -22.84 -17.19
N HIS A 137 -9.99 -23.51 -16.64
CA HIS A 137 -11.39 -23.30 -17.01
C HIS A 137 -11.90 -21.92 -16.60
N TYR A 138 -11.48 -21.41 -15.45
CA TYR A 138 -11.87 -20.08 -15.00
C TYR A 138 -11.33 -19.02 -15.97
N LEU A 139 -10.05 -19.10 -16.32
CA LEU A 139 -9.41 -18.21 -17.27
C LEU A 139 -9.99 -18.37 -18.69
N PHE A 140 -10.34 -19.59 -19.09
CA PHE A 140 -11.03 -19.84 -20.35
C PHE A 140 -12.40 -19.17 -20.39
N ARG A 141 -13.19 -19.23 -19.31
CA ARG A 141 -14.47 -18.51 -19.21
C ARG A 141 -14.27 -17.00 -19.42
N GLU A 142 -13.30 -16.40 -18.74
CA GLU A 142 -12.97 -14.97 -18.92
C GLU A 142 -12.56 -14.66 -20.37
N PHE A 143 -11.79 -15.56 -20.98
CA PHE A 143 -11.41 -15.47 -22.38
C PHE A 143 -12.62 -15.56 -23.32
N LEU A 144 -13.56 -16.49 -23.09
CA LEU A 144 -14.79 -16.63 -23.88
C LEU A 144 -15.68 -15.38 -23.82
N HIS A 145 -15.86 -14.79 -22.64
CA HIS A 145 -16.56 -13.50 -22.52
C HIS A 145 -15.86 -12.38 -23.29
N GLY A 146 -14.54 -12.36 -23.26
CA GLY A 146 -13.78 -11.40 -24.05
C GLY A 146 -13.88 -11.67 -25.55
N MET A 147 -13.95 -12.94 -25.98
CA MET A 147 -14.21 -13.32 -27.37
C MET A 147 -15.64 -12.95 -27.81
N GLU A 148 -16.63 -13.05 -26.92
CA GLU A 148 -17.99 -12.59 -27.19
C GLU A 148 -18.02 -11.10 -27.52
N LEU A 149 -17.37 -10.29 -26.67
CA LEU A 149 -17.22 -8.86 -26.91
C LEU A 149 -16.46 -8.62 -28.23
N LEU A 150 -15.34 -9.32 -28.41
CA LEU A 150 -14.44 -9.14 -29.54
C LEU A 150 -15.07 -9.57 -30.87
N LEU A 151 -16.00 -10.51 -30.90
CA LEU A 151 -16.70 -10.95 -32.12
C LEU A 151 -18.02 -10.18 -32.33
N GLY A 152 -18.59 -9.62 -31.26
CA GLY A 152 -19.82 -8.82 -31.32
C GLY A 152 -19.64 -7.43 -31.94
N ASN A 153 -20.76 -6.71 -32.07
CA ASN A 153 -20.81 -5.36 -32.64
C ASN A 153 -20.02 -4.35 -31.79
N GLY A 154 -20.07 -4.49 -30.46
CA GLY A 154 -19.34 -3.64 -29.51
C GLY A 154 -17.81 -3.76 -29.59
N GLY A 155 -17.28 -4.88 -30.08
CA GLY A 155 -15.84 -5.14 -30.14
C GLY A 155 -15.10 -4.51 -31.32
N SER A 156 -15.79 -3.83 -32.26
CA SER A 156 -15.17 -3.32 -33.50
C SER A 156 -13.94 -2.44 -33.27
N ARG A 157 -14.02 -1.53 -32.30
CA ARG A 157 -12.90 -0.64 -31.96
C ARG A 157 -11.79 -1.37 -31.22
N LEU A 158 -12.13 -2.32 -30.35
CA LEU A 158 -11.15 -3.17 -29.68
C LEU A 158 -10.39 -4.01 -30.70
N ARG A 159 -11.08 -4.67 -31.65
CA ARG A 159 -10.47 -5.41 -32.78
C ARG A 159 -9.49 -4.54 -33.55
N LYS A 160 -9.90 -3.31 -33.88
CA LYS A 160 -9.04 -2.35 -34.57
C LYS A 160 -7.77 -2.03 -33.78
N TRP A 161 -7.89 -1.77 -32.47
CA TRP A 161 -6.74 -1.50 -31.62
C TRP A 161 -5.80 -2.71 -31.50
N LEU A 162 -6.36 -3.92 -31.37
CA LEU A 162 -5.60 -5.17 -31.35
C LEU A 162 -4.98 -5.51 -32.71
N GLY A 163 -5.34 -4.81 -33.78
CA GLY A 163 -4.92 -5.18 -35.12
C GLY A 163 -5.46 -6.55 -35.54
N ILE A 164 -6.70 -6.87 -35.17
CA ILE A 164 -7.37 -8.11 -35.61
C ILE A 164 -8.19 -7.79 -36.87
N ARG A 165 -8.01 -8.61 -37.91
CA ARG A 165 -8.69 -8.40 -39.21
C ARG A 165 -10.20 -8.58 -39.06
N HIS A 166 -10.98 -7.67 -39.65
CA HIS A 166 -12.43 -7.81 -39.79
C HIS A 166 -12.70 -8.97 -40.76
N SER A 167 -13.18 -10.14 -40.29
CA SER A 167 -13.92 -11.15 -41.10
C SER A 167 -13.94 -12.58 -40.56
N LEU A 168 -13.46 -12.92 -39.36
CA LEU A 168 -13.54 -14.33 -38.95
C LEU A 168 -14.99 -14.73 -38.66
N PRO A 169 -15.55 -15.72 -39.38
CA PRO A 169 -16.86 -16.24 -39.07
C PRO A 169 -16.87 -16.75 -37.64
N ARG A 170 -17.90 -16.38 -36.87
CA ARG A 170 -18.01 -16.74 -35.45
C ARG A 170 -17.94 -18.26 -35.29
N GLU A 171 -18.53 -18.98 -36.23
CA GLU A 171 -18.59 -20.44 -36.31
C GLU A 171 -17.20 -21.07 -36.50
N THR A 172 -16.34 -20.45 -37.32
CA THR A 172 -14.96 -20.91 -37.53
C THR A 172 -14.15 -20.79 -36.24
N VAL A 173 -14.27 -19.65 -35.56
CA VAL A 173 -13.59 -19.40 -34.28
C VAL A 173 -14.01 -20.42 -33.22
N ILE A 174 -15.32 -20.66 -33.10
CA ILE A 174 -15.88 -21.61 -32.12
C ILE A 174 -15.45 -23.04 -32.46
N GLY A 175 -15.51 -23.41 -33.74
CA GLY A 175 -15.09 -24.73 -34.22
C GLY A 175 -13.62 -25.01 -33.91
N GLU A 176 -12.74 -24.03 -34.11
CA GLU A 176 -11.32 -24.14 -33.77
C GLU A 176 -11.12 -24.35 -32.25
N MET A 177 -11.77 -23.54 -31.40
CA MET A 177 -11.66 -23.66 -29.94
C MET A 177 -12.15 -25.02 -29.41
N GLY A 178 -13.24 -25.54 -29.97
CA GLY A 178 -13.79 -26.84 -29.59
C GLY A 178 -12.87 -28.02 -29.94
N LEU A 179 -11.96 -27.82 -30.90
CA LEU A 179 -11.03 -28.84 -31.39
C LEU A 179 -9.65 -28.78 -30.72
N TRP A 180 -9.39 -27.84 -29.81
CA TRP A 180 -8.11 -27.79 -29.11
C TRP A 180 -7.88 -29.07 -28.29
N GLU A 181 -6.76 -29.75 -28.57
CA GLU A 181 -6.38 -31.01 -27.92
C GLU A 181 -6.14 -30.82 -26.41
N SER A 182 -5.79 -29.62 -25.97
CA SER A 182 -5.57 -29.25 -24.57
C SER A 182 -6.81 -29.44 -23.67
N TRP A 183 -7.99 -29.61 -24.27
CA TRP A 183 -9.24 -29.94 -23.58
C TRP A 183 -9.64 -31.41 -23.62
N PHE A 184 -8.84 -32.26 -24.27
CA PHE A 184 -9.09 -33.70 -24.39
C PHE A 184 -10.50 -34.02 -24.92
N GLY A 185 -11.02 -33.19 -25.82
CA GLY A 185 -12.34 -33.36 -26.42
C GLY A 185 -13.52 -32.84 -25.58
N TYR A 186 -13.30 -32.25 -24.40
CA TYR A 186 -14.40 -31.73 -23.56
C TYR A 186 -15.32 -30.77 -24.32
N TYR A 187 -14.77 -29.93 -25.21
CA TYR A 187 -15.55 -28.93 -25.95
C TYR A 187 -15.88 -29.32 -27.40
N ARG A 188 -15.60 -30.56 -27.83
CA ARG A 188 -15.69 -30.99 -29.24
C ARG A 188 -17.07 -30.81 -29.86
N ASP A 189 -18.12 -31.00 -29.06
CA ASP A 189 -19.52 -30.93 -29.50
C ASP A 189 -20.10 -29.51 -29.42
N CYS A 190 -19.33 -28.54 -28.92
CA CYS A 190 -19.78 -27.15 -28.84
C CYS A 190 -19.78 -26.52 -30.23
N ARG A 191 -20.94 -26.03 -30.67
CA ARG A 191 -21.14 -25.38 -31.98
C ARG A 191 -21.41 -23.90 -31.89
N SER A 192 -21.65 -23.39 -30.68
CA SER A 192 -21.89 -21.96 -30.41
C SER A 192 -21.00 -21.48 -29.25
N LEU A 193 -20.75 -20.17 -29.19
CA LEU A 193 -20.03 -19.56 -28.07
C LEU A 193 -20.79 -19.75 -26.75
N GLU A 194 -22.12 -19.70 -26.80
CA GLU A 194 -23.02 -19.99 -25.68
C GLU A 194 -22.84 -21.44 -25.19
N SER A 195 -22.71 -22.41 -26.10
CA SER A 195 -22.46 -23.81 -25.72
C SER A 195 -21.08 -24.01 -25.08
N LEU A 196 -20.04 -23.32 -25.58
CA LEU A 196 -18.71 -23.32 -24.96
C LEU A 196 -18.77 -22.74 -23.55
N LEU A 197 -19.40 -21.57 -23.41
CA LEU A 197 -19.53 -20.88 -22.13
C LEU A 197 -20.32 -21.71 -21.13
N GLY A 198 -21.50 -22.21 -21.52
CA GLY A 198 -22.34 -23.04 -20.66
C GLY A 198 -21.65 -24.34 -20.23
N LYS A 199 -20.89 -25.00 -21.13
CA LYS A 199 -20.12 -26.20 -20.77
C LYS A 199 -18.95 -25.87 -19.83
N CYS A 200 -18.29 -24.74 -20.02
CA CYS A 200 -17.24 -24.25 -19.13
C CYS A 200 -17.78 -23.90 -17.73
N GLU A 201 -18.91 -23.19 -17.65
CA GLU A 201 -19.59 -22.85 -16.40
C GLU A 201 -20.08 -24.08 -15.65
N LYS A 202 -20.61 -25.08 -16.37
CA LYS A 202 -20.98 -26.38 -15.79
C LYS A 202 -19.78 -27.05 -15.12
N ARG A 203 -18.61 -27.04 -15.76
CA ARG A 203 -17.37 -27.59 -15.18
C ARG A 203 -16.94 -26.86 -13.90
N LEU A 204 -16.95 -25.53 -13.93
CA LEU A 204 -16.63 -24.70 -12.77
C LEU A 204 -17.62 -24.89 -11.63
N SER A 205 -18.92 -24.98 -11.95
CA SER A 205 -19.99 -25.25 -11.00
C SER A 205 -19.82 -26.62 -10.35
N THR A 206 -19.43 -27.63 -11.13
CA THR A 206 -19.17 -28.99 -10.63
C THR A 206 -18.01 -28.99 -9.63
N TRP A 207 -16.89 -28.34 -9.95
CA TRP A 207 -15.79 -28.17 -9.00
C TRP A 207 -16.22 -27.45 -7.72
N ARG A 208 -16.99 -26.35 -7.83
CA ARG A 208 -17.50 -25.63 -6.65
C ARG A 208 -18.45 -26.48 -5.80
N SER A 209 -19.35 -27.22 -6.45
CA SER A 209 -20.29 -28.14 -5.81
C SER A 209 -19.57 -29.29 -5.12
N PHE A 210 -18.43 -29.74 -5.67
CA PHE A 210 -17.59 -30.71 -4.98
C PHE A 210 -16.91 -30.07 -3.75
N LEU A 211 -16.26 -28.92 -3.93
CA LEU A 211 -15.50 -28.26 -2.86
C LEU A 211 -16.37 -27.80 -1.68
N ASN A 212 -17.64 -27.48 -1.91
CA ASN A 212 -18.59 -27.07 -0.86
C ASN A 212 -19.37 -28.24 -0.24
N GLY A 213 -19.17 -29.48 -0.70
CA GLY A 213 -19.87 -30.65 -0.15
C GLY A 213 -21.25 -30.94 -0.76
N ALA A 214 -21.68 -30.23 -1.81
CA ALA A 214 -22.97 -30.46 -2.44
C ALA A 214 -23.01 -31.74 -3.29
N ILE A 215 -21.87 -32.19 -3.81
CA ILE A 215 -21.72 -33.49 -4.46
C ILE A 215 -20.52 -34.23 -3.89
N ASP A 216 -20.61 -35.56 -3.81
CA ASP A 216 -19.53 -36.41 -3.34
C ASP A 216 -18.70 -37.01 -4.48
N GLU A 217 -19.29 -37.17 -5.65
CA GLU A 217 -18.61 -37.77 -6.80
C GLU A 217 -18.45 -36.77 -7.93
N ILE A 218 -17.22 -36.68 -8.45
CA ILE A 218 -16.93 -35.85 -9.63
C ILE A 218 -17.21 -36.68 -10.88
N PRO A 219 -18.02 -36.17 -11.83
CA PRO A 219 -18.38 -36.89 -13.05
C PRO A 219 -17.17 -37.42 -13.83
N LYS A 220 -17.28 -38.65 -14.34
CA LYS A 220 -16.23 -39.33 -15.12
C LYS A 220 -15.72 -38.50 -16.29
N GLU A 221 -16.60 -37.76 -16.97
CA GLU A 221 -16.26 -36.86 -18.08
C GLU A 221 -15.19 -35.83 -17.67
N ILE A 222 -15.24 -35.28 -16.45
CA ILE A 222 -14.26 -34.31 -15.97
C ILE A 222 -12.89 -34.97 -15.76
N TRP A 223 -12.87 -36.21 -15.27
CA TRP A 223 -11.63 -36.98 -15.07
C TRP A 223 -10.95 -37.31 -16.39
N GLU A 224 -11.71 -37.83 -17.34
CA GLU A 224 -11.23 -38.23 -18.65
C GLU A 224 -10.75 -37.03 -19.49
N THR A 225 -11.23 -35.84 -19.16
CA THR A 225 -10.92 -34.61 -19.90
C THR A 225 -10.23 -33.54 -19.06
N LYS A 226 -9.56 -33.92 -17.97
CA LYS A 226 -8.83 -32.99 -17.08
C LYS A 226 -7.69 -32.30 -17.83
N SER A 227 -7.72 -30.97 -17.88
CA SER A 227 -6.74 -30.17 -18.62
C SER A 227 -5.37 -30.12 -17.91
N THR A 228 -4.30 -30.04 -18.69
CA THR A 228 -2.94 -29.81 -18.19
C THR A 228 -2.72 -28.34 -17.89
N LEU A 229 -2.03 -28.03 -16.79
CA LEU A 229 -1.72 -26.65 -16.41
C LEU A 229 -0.98 -25.91 -17.54
N GLY A 230 -1.50 -24.76 -17.96
CA GLY A 230 -0.84 -23.89 -18.94
C GLY A 230 -1.13 -24.20 -20.42
N GLU A 231 -1.32 -25.47 -20.79
CA GLU A 231 -1.59 -25.87 -22.20
C GLU A 231 -2.84 -25.19 -22.81
N PRO A 232 -3.97 -25.06 -22.09
CA PRO A 232 -5.09 -24.29 -22.60
C PRO A 232 -4.79 -22.80 -22.76
N LEU A 233 -4.00 -22.20 -21.86
CA LEU A 233 -3.61 -20.80 -21.97
C LEU A 233 -2.70 -20.57 -23.18
N HIS A 234 -1.77 -21.50 -23.44
CA HIS A 234 -0.94 -21.50 -24.65
C HIS A 234 -1.81 -21.55 -25.90
N SER A 235 -2.83 -22.41 -25.91
CA SER A 235 -3.81 -22.54 -27.00
C SER A 235 -4.56 -21.22 -27.24
N MET A 236 -5.03 -20.56 -26.17
CA MET A 236 -5.66 -19.23 -26.24
C MET A 236 -4.72 -18.15 -26.79
N GLY A 237 -3.46 -18.13 -26.33
CA GLY A 237 -2.45 -17.18 -26.80
C GLY A 237 -2.08 -17.38 -28.27
N ASN A 238 -1.94 -18.64 -28.71
CA ASN A 238 -1.70 -18.98 -30.11
C ASN A 238 -2.86 -18.56 -31.01
N PHE A 239 -4.08 -18.76 -30.53
CA PHE A 239 -5.27 -18.32 -31.23
C PHE A 239 -5.28 -16.79 -31.39
N LEU A 240 -5.09 -16.02 -30.31
CA LEU A 240 -4.98 -14.55 -30.42
C LEU A 240 -3.85 -14.10 -31.36
N ARG A 241 -2.71 -14.80 -31.32
CA ARG A 241 -1.60 -14.57 -32.24
C ARG A 241 -1.99 -14.82 -33.70
N SER A 242 -2.81 -15.84 -33.99
CA SER A 242 -3.30 -16.13 -35.34
C SER A 242 -4.32 -15.08 -35.81
N LEU A 243 -5.08 -14.49 -34.88
CA LEU A 243 -6.02 -13.39 -35.15
C LEU A 243 -5.33 -12.06 -35.52
N GLY A 244 -4.18 -11.80 -34.92
CA GLY A 244 -3.42 -10.56 -35.10
C GLY A 244 -2.74 -10.45 -36.48
N HIS A 245 -2.29 -9.24 -36.84
CA HIS A 245 -1.43 -9.07 -38.02
C HIS A 245 -0.06 -9.74 -37.78
N ARG A 246 0.53 -10.32 -38.83
CA ARG A 246 1.86 -10.96 -38.77
C ARG A 246 2.96 -10.10 -38.13
N ARG A 247 2.85 -8.76 -38.24
CA ARG A 247 3.82 -7.81 -37.68
C ARG A 247 3.51 -7.38 -36.25
N THR A 248 2.30 -7.63 -35.76
CA THR A 248 1.82 -7.23 -34.43
C THR A 248 0.97 -8.37 -33.85
N PRO A 249 1.61 -9.46 -33.41
CA PRO A 249 0.89 -10.55 -32.74
C PRO A 249 0.23 -10.00 -31.47
N VAL A 250 -0.96 -10.51 -31.15
CA VAL A 250 -1.70 -10.11 -29.94
C VAL A 250 -1.31 -11.07 -28.81
N PRO A 251 -0.50 -10.63 -27.81
CA PRO A 251 -0.21 -11.44 -26.64
C PRO A 251 -1.44 -11.58 -25.74
N LEU A 252 -1.53 -12.73 -25.05
CA LEU A 252 -2.48 -12.96 -23.97
C LEU A 252 -1.85 -12.53 -22.65
N PHE A 253 -2.46 -11.55 -21.97
CA PHE A 253 -2.06 -11.18 -20.61
C PHE A 253 -2.99 -11.86 -19.61
N VAL A 254 -2.42 -12.47 -18.58
CA VAL A 254 -3.17 -13.16 -17.52
C VAL A 254 -2.90 -12.46 -16.19
N VAL A 255 -3.88 -11.72 -15.70
CA VAL A 255 -3.82 -11.05 -14.40
C VAL A 255 -4.22 -12.02 -13.31
N ILE A 256 -3.37 -12.16 -12.29
CA ILE A 256 -3.65 -12.96 -11.10
C ILE A 256 -3.50 -12.06 -9.87
N ASP A 257 -4.60 -11.86 -9.15
CA ASP A 257 -4.65 -11.03 -7.95
C ASP A 257 -4.92 -11.90 -6.70
N GLN A 258 -4.50 -11.42 -5.53
CA GLN A 258 -4.59 -12.09 -4.24
C GLN A 258 -3.78 -13.41 -4.16
N TYR A 259 -2.60 -13.43 -4.79
CA TYR A 259 -1.67 -14.57 -4.74
C TYR A 259 -1.19 -14.86 -3.32
N GLU A 260 -0.92 -13.79 -2.56
CA GLU A 260 -0.41 -13.83 -1.19
C GLU A 260 -1.37 -14.45 -0.19
N VAL A 261 -2.68 -14.39 -0.46
CA VAL A 261 -3.73 -14.75 0.49
C VAL A 261 -3.95 -16.28 0.50
N LEU A 262 -3.39 -17.02 -0.45
CA LEU A 262 -3.61 -18.47 -0.57
C LEU A 262 -3.16 -19.26 0.67
N PRO A 263 -1.91 -19.12 1.18
CA PRO A 263 -1.48 -19.82 2.40
C PRO A 263 -2.24 -19.34 3.64
N GLU A 264 -2.69 -18.08 3.63
CA GLU A 264 -3.44 -17.48 4.74
C GLU A 264 -4.84 -18.13 4.88
N LEU A 265 -5.56 -18.29 3.77
CA LEU A 265 -6.89 -18.89 3.76
C LEU A 265 -6.86 -20.41 3.76
N ASN A 266 -5.75 -21.02 3.37
CA ASN A 266 -5.60 -22.46 3.31
C ASN A 266 -4.21 -22.87 3.83
N LEU A 267 -4.13 -23.08 5.14
CA LEU A 267 -2.88 -23.44 5.82
C LEU A 267 -2.28 -24.76 5.33
N THR A 268 -3.10 -25.67 4.82
CA THR A 268 -2.66 -27.02 4.42
C THR A 268 -2.14 -27.04 2.98
N TYR A 269 -2.84 -26.39 2.05
CA TYR A 269 -2.56 -26.49 0.61
C TYR A 269 -2.29 -25.15 -0.07
N GLY A 270 -2.43 -24.02 0.62
CA GLY A 270 -2.27 -22.70 0.02
C GLY A 270 -0.90 -22.47 -0.60
N THR A 271 0.16 -23.01 0.00
CA THR A 271 1.52 -23.02 -0.58
C THR A 271 1.57 -23.83 -1.89
N THR A 272 0.92 -24.99 -1.94
CA THR A 272 0.80 -25.81 -3.16
C THR A 272 0.07 -25.05 -4.25
N LEU A 273 -1.00 -24.34 -3.90
CA LEU A 273 -1.75 -23.49 -4.83
C LEU A 273 -0.91 -22.33 -5.37
N GLN A 274 -0.03 -21.74 -4.55
CA GLN A 274 0.96 -20.75 -5.01
C GLN A 274 1.96 -21.38 -6.00
N ARG A 275 2.45 -22.58 -5.72
CA ARG A 275 3.38 -23.30 -6.60
C ARG A 275 2.78 -23.58 -7.98
N ILE A 276 1.47 -23.83 -8.08
CA ILE A 276 0.76 -23.96 -9.37
C ILE A 276 0.89 -22.66 -10.17
N VAL A 277 0.65 -21.50 -9.54
CA VAL A 277 0.82 -20.19 -10.20
C VAL A 277 2.28 -19.95 -10.60
N ASN A 278 3.24 -20.33 -9.76
CA ASN A 278 4.66 -20.20 -10.08
C ASN A 278 5.08 -21.08 -11.27
N THR A 279 4.50 -22.27 -11.44
CA THR A 279 4.74 -23.13 -12.61
C THR A 279 4.35 -22.43 -13.90
N LEU A 280 3.23 -21.70 -13.91
CA LEU A 280 2.79 -20.90 -15.07
C LEU A 280 3.81 -19.81 -15.42
N ILE A 281 4.38 -19.12 -14.43
CA ILE A 281 5.41 -18.10 -14.66
C ILE A 281 6.70 -18.74 -15.19
N LYS A 282 7.10 -19.89 -14.62
CA LYS A 282 8.34 -20.60 -14.98
C LYS A 282 8.33 -21.14 -16.41
N SER A 283 7.17 -21.47 -16.96
CA SER A 283 7.06 -22.01 -18.32
C SER A 283 7.56 -21.03 -19.39
N ARG A 284 7.54 -19.72 -19.10
CA ARG A 284 7.99 -18.64 -20.00
C ARG A 284 7.38 -18.77 -21.40
N ASP A 285 6.07 -18.99 -21.42
CA ASP A 285 5.30 -19.11 -22.64
C ASP A 285 5.50 -17.88 -23.55
N PRO A 286 5.77 -18.06 -24.86
CA PRO A 286 6.05 -16.94 -25.77
C PRO A 286 4.80 -16.12 -26.15
N VAL A 287 3.60 -16.60 -25.84
CA VAL A 287 2.32 -15.96 -26.19
C VAL A 287 1.45 -15.63 -24.97
N VAL A 288 1.81 -16.11 -23.77
CA VAL A 288 1.10 -15.85 -22.52
C VAL A 288 2.00 -15.16 -21.51
N PHE A 289 1.55 -14.04 -20.96
CA PHE A 289 2.32 -13.23 -20.00
C PHE A 289 1.53 -12.96 -18.72
N TYR A 290 2.09 -13.36 -17.57
CA TYR A 290 1.43 -13.30 -16.28
C TYR A 290 1.69 -11.97 -15.57
N LYS A 291 0.65 -11.39 -14.97
CA LYS A 291 0.66 -10.11 -14.27
C LYS A 291 0.15 -10.33 -12.85
N ILE A 292 1.07 -10.43 -11.89
CA ILE A 292 0.75 -10.81 -10.52
C ILE A 292 0.67 -9.59 -9.63
N GLY A 293 -0.42 -9.46 -8.88
CA GLY A 293 -0.54 -8.51 -7.76
C GLY A 293 -0.21 -9.21 -6.44
N ALA A 294 0.67 -8.61 -5.63
CA ALA A 294 0.98 -9.10 -4.28
C ALA A 294 1.31 -7.95 -3.31
N ARG A 295 1.29 -8.21 -2.00
CA ARG A 295 1.83 -7.27 -1.00
C ARG A 295 3.37 -7.32 -0.98
N THR A 296 3.99 -6.25 -0.51
CA THR A 296 5.44 -5.98 -0.59
C THR A 296 6.32 -7.17 -0.21
N HIS A 297 6.06 -7.80 0.94
CA HIS A 297 6.87 -8.91 1.46
C HIS A 297 6.17 -10.27 1.37
N ASP A 298 4.92 -10.31 0.91
CA ASP A 298 4.25 -11.60 0.72
C ASP A 298 4.74 -12.28 -0.56
N TRP A 299 5.20 -11.50 -1.56
CA TRP A 299 5.97 -12.03 -2.68
C TRP A 299 7.38 -12.45 -2.24
N GLY A 300 7.84 -13.62 -2.67
CA GLY A 300 9.17 -14.14 -2.36
C GLY A 300 9.23 -15.16 -1.24
N THR A 301 8.13 -15.36 -0.49
CA THR A 301 8.04 -16.35 0.60
C THR A 301 8.03 -17.80 0.09
N GLU A 302 7.30 -18.06 -0.99
CA GLU A 302 7.35 -19.30 -1.76
C GLU A 302 7.53 -18.94 -3.24
N LEU A 303 8.60 -19.46 -3.84
CA LEU A 303 8.96 -19.24 -5.24
C LEU A 303 9.18 -20.56 -5.98
N ARG A 304 9.04 -21.71 -5.30
CA ARG A 304 9.12 -23.01 -5.97
C ARG A 304 7.95 -23.21 -6.90
N ILE A 305 8.16 -24.04 -7.90
CA ILE A 305 7.11 -24.49 -8.81
C ILE A 305 6.47 -25.78 -8.28
N TRP A 306 5.30 -26.11 -8.81
CA TRP A 306 4.65 -27.37 -8.45
C TRP A 306 5.38 -28.55 -9.10
N GLY A 307 5.57 -29.62 -8.33
CA GLY A 307 6.24 -30.85 -8.78
C GLY A 307 7.78 -30.82 -8.80
N ALA A 308 8.42 -29.69 -8.44
CA ALA A 308 9.87 -29.59 -8.38
C ALA A 308 10.36 -28.55 -7.37
N GLU A 309 11.60 -28.70 -6.90
CA GLU A 309 12.26 -27.73 -5.99
C GLU A 309 12.82 -26.49 -6.72
N SER A 310 12.75 -26.44 -8.05
CA SER A 310 13.21 -25.29 -8.81
C SER A 310 12.37 -24.05 -8.51
N ARG A 311 13.01 -22.88 -8.47
CA ARG A 311 12.37 -21.60 -8.13
C ARG A 311 12.24 -20.69 -9.35
N ILE A 312 11.24 -19.82 -9.35
CA ILE A 312 11.19 -18.69 -10.28
C ILE A 312 12.19 -17.61 -9.88
N GLU A 313 12.86 -17.03 -10.88
CA GLU A 313 13.97 -16.08 -10.70
C GLU A 313 13.61 -14.69 -11.25
N VAL A 314 13.88 -13.65 -10.46
CA VAL A 314 13.74 -12.25 -10.89
C VAL A 314 14.64 -11.99 -12.11
N GLN A 315 14.19 -11.17 -13.06
CA GLN A 315 14.84 -10.84 -14.34
C GLN A 315 14.95 -12.00 -15.35
N ARG A 316 14.86 -13.26 -14.92
CA ARG A 316 14.83 -14.43 -15.82
C ARG A 316 13.42 -14.88 -16.15
N ASP A 317 12.61 -15.07 -15.12
CA ASP A 317 11.24 -15.60 -15.25
C ASP A 317 10.19 -14.50 -15.12
N TYR A 318 10.50 -13.39 -14.44
CA TYR A 318 9.61 -12.23 -14.28
C TYR A 318 10.36 -10.92 -13.98
N VAL A 319 9.72 -9.79 -14.27
CA VAL A 319 10.15 -8.44 -13.88
C VAL A 319 9.45 -8.04 -12.58
N PHE A 320 10.18 -7.43 -11.66
CA PHE A 320 9.67 -6.98 -10.36
C PHE A 320 9.47 -5.47 -10.34
N ILE A 321 8.28 -5.00 -9.96
CA ILE A 321 7.95 -3.58 -9.84
C ILE A 321 7.36 -3.32 -8.45
N ASN A 322 8.00 -2.45 -7.67
CA ASN A 322 7.50 -2.04 -6.35
C ASN A 322 6.83 -0.65 -6.43
N LEU A 323 5.50 -0.63 -6.38
CA LEU A 323 4.71 0.60 -6.44
C LEU A 323 4.88 1.47 -5.19
N GLY A 324 5.19 0.84 -4.04
CA GLY A 324 5.48 1.57 -2.81
C GLY A 324 6.70 2.48 -3.00
N ASP A 325 7.80 1.92 -3.50
CA ASP A 325 9.04 2.67 -3.74
C ASP A 325 8.87 3.77 -4.78
N LEU A 326 8.11 3.49 -5.85
CA LEU A 326 7.82 4.44 -6.92
C LEU A 326 7.07 5.68 -6.43
N LEU A 327 6.06 5.50 -5.57
CA LEU A 327 5.22 6.61 -5.07
C LEU A 327 5.84 7.30 -3.86
N MET A 328 6.69 6.61 -3.10
CA MET A 328 7.35 7.18 -1.94
C MET A 328 8.30 8.32 -2.34
N ARG A 329 8.33 9.35 -1.50
CA ARG A 329 9.28 10.45 -1.68
C ARG A 329 10.72 9.97 -1.41
N GLY A 330 11.56 9.99 -2.44
CA GLY A 330 13.01 9.81 -2.35
C GLY A 330 13.73 10.94 -1.60
N GLU A 331 15.03 10.78 -1.33
CA GLU A 331 15.80 11.74 -0.53
C GLU A 331 15.99 13.10 -1.24
N ASP A 332 16.23 13.09 -2.55
CA ASP A 332 16.46 14.30 -3.35
C ASP A 332 15.18 15.13 -3.58
N GLY A 333 14.01 14.58 -3.26
CA GLY A 333 12.71 15.23 -3.35
C GLY A 333 12.24 15.63 -4.75
N GLY A 334 13.15 15.71 -5.74
CA GLY A 334 12.85 15.85 -7.15
C GLY A 334 12.09 14.62 -7.65
N GLY A 335 11.07 14.84 -8.48
CA GLY A 335 10.30 13.75 -9.08
C GLY A 335 9.34 13.02 -8.14
N TRP A 336 8.93 13.59 -7.00
CA TRP A 336 7.89 12.97 -6.17
C TRP A 336 6.55 12.93 -6.94
N LEU A 337 6.16 11.74 -7.39
CA LEU A 337 5.00 11.52 -8.28
C LEU A 337 3.66 11.61 -7.54
N PHE A 338 3.63 11.21 -6.26
CA PHE A 338 2.40 11.06 -5.50
C PHE A 338 1.53 12.33 -5.40
N PRO A 339 2.06 13.56 -5.23
CA PRO A 339 1.24 14.77 -5.21
C PRO A 339 0.40 14.97 -6.47
N HIS A 340 0.99 14.71 -7.65
CA HIS A 340 0.27 14.79 -8.91
C HIS A 340 -0.78 13.69 -9.02
N PHE A 341 -0.43 12.48 -8.56
CA PHE A 341 -1.33 11.33 -8.55
C PHE A 341 -2.56 11.58 -7.66
N ALA A 342 -2.33 11.98 -6.40
CA ALA A 342 -3.37 12.29 -5.42
C ALA A 342 -4.31 13.39 -5.91
N ARG A 343 -3.76 14.45 -6.52
CA ARG A 343 -4.56 15.53 -7.11
C ARG A 343 -5.46 15.05 -8.24
N ASP A 344 -4.92 14.25 -9.16
CA ASP A 344 -5.68 13.74 -10.30
C ASP A 344 -6.81 12.81 -9.85
N VAL A 345 -6.54 11.90 -8.91
CA VAL A 345 -7.56 11.01 -8.34
C VAL A 345 -8.62 11.79 -7.60
N ALA A 346 -8.26 12.76 -6.75
CA ALA A 346 -9.24 13.57 -6.02
C ALA A 346 -10.13 14.38 -6.97
N HIS A 347 -9.55 15.01 -7.99
CA HIS A 347 -10.28 15.75 -9.00
C HIS A 347 -11.29 14.87 -9.73
N LYS A 348 -10.85 13.69 -10.17
CA LYS A 348 -11.68 12.69 -10.84
C LYS A 348 -12.86 12.23 -9.97
N ARG A 349 -12.62 11.92 -8.69
CA ARG A 349 -13.68 11.56 -7.73
C ARG A 349 -14.74 12.65 -7.58
N VAL A 350 -14.30 13.90 -7.48
CA VAL A 350 -15.19 15.06 -7.38
C VAL A 350 -16.04 15.23 -8.65
N LEU A 351 -15.47 15.02 -9.84
CA LEU A 351 -16.22 15.07 -11.09
C LEU A 351 -17.29 13.95 -11.18
N VAL A 352 -16.96 12.74 -10.72
CA VAL A 352 -17.88 11.58 -10.75
C VAL A 352 -19.10 11.80 -9.88
N GLU A 353 -18.93 12.46 -8.74
CA GLU A 353 -20.03 12.81 -7.83
C GLU A 353 -20.94 13.91 -8.40
N GLY A 354 -20.60 14.49 -9.56
CA GLY A 354 -21.43 15.47 -10.27
C GLY A 354 -20.93 16.92 -10.17
N TYR A 355 -19.80 17.18 -9.51
CA TYR A 355 -19.24 18.53 -9.38
C TYR A 355 -18.40 18.92 -10.60
N THR A 356 -19.06 19.20 -11.73
CA THR A 356 -18.42 19.33 -13.07
C THR A 356 -17.49 20.55 -13.24
N ASN A 357 -17.67 21.62 -12.46
CA ASN A 357 -16.94 22.88 -12.62
C ASN A 357 -15.70 23.01 -11.71
N VAL A 358 -15.23 21.92 -11.11
CA VAL A 358 -14.07 21.94 -10.20
C VAL A 358 -12.78 21.72 -10.99
N THR A 359 -11.80 22.60 -10.83
CA THR A 359 -10.46 22.44 -11.42
C THR A 359 -9.52 21.63 -10.51
N LYS A 360 -8.39 21.14 -11.04
CA LYS A 360 -7.38 20.44 -10.23
C LYS A 360 -6.76 21.34 -9.16
N GLU A 361 -6.52 22.61 -9.50
CA GLU A 361 -5.97 23.62 -8.60
C GLU A 361 -6.97 23.97 -7.50
N ARG A 362 -8.27 23.89 -7.81
CA ARG A 362 -9.32 24.07 -6.82
C ARG A 362 -9.26 22.99 -5.74
N ILE A 363 -8.98 21.74 -6.09
CA ILE A 363 -8.81 20.64 -5.13
C ILE A 363 -7.74 20.99 -4.08
N GLU A 364 -6.57 21.45 -4.50
CA GLU A 364 -5.50 21.85 -3.57
C GLU A 364 -5.92 23.05 -2.72
N ARG A 365 -6.60 24.02 -3.33
CA ARG A 365 -7.02 25.27 -2.68
C ARG A 365 -8.02 25.04 -1.55
N ILE A 366 -8.92 24.07 -1.66
CA ILE A 366 -9.89 23.73 -0.60
C ILE A 366 -9.18 23.48 0.73
N PHE A 367 -8.07 22.76 0.71
CA PHE A 367 -7.31 22.46 1.92
C PHE A 367 -6.41 23.63 2.34
N GLY A 368 -6.05 24.51 1.41
CA GLY A 368 -5.22 25.68 1.63
C GLY A 368 -3.74 25.37 1.83
N LYS A 369 -2.98 26.38 2.23
CA LYS A 369 -1.52 26.26 2.47
C LYS A 369 -1.19 26.18 3.96
N TRP A 370 -0.38 25.19 4.32
CA TRP A 370 0.17 25.08 5.67
C TRP A 370 1.34 26.05 5.87
N ASN A 371 1.40 26.66 7.07
CA ASN A 371 2.51 27.50 7.49
C ASN A 371 2.77 27.29 8.99
N ALA A 372 4.00 26.91 9.34
CA ALA A 372 4.38 26.58 10.72
C ALA A 372 4.26 27.78 11.69
N GLU A 373 4.60 28.99 11.23
CA GLU A 373 4.52 30.20 12.06
C GLU A 373 3.05 30.54 12.37
N ARG A 374 2.18 30.45 11.34
CA ARG A 374 0.73 30.62 11.48
C ARG A 374 0.14 29.56 12.42
N GLU A 375 0.49 28.29 12.25
CA GLU A 375 0.05 27.21 13.13
C GLU A 375 0.45 27.47 14.59
N SER A 376 1.70 27.85 14.83
CA SER A 376 2.20 28.09 16.20
C SER A 376 1.45 29.22 16.91
N SER A 377 1.05 30.25 16.16
CA SER A 377 0.33 31.41 16.70
C SER A 377 -1.11 31.07 17.05
N MET A 378 -1.72 30.12 16.34
CA MET A 378 -3.11 29.70 16.55
C MET A 378 -3.39 29.07 17.92
N TYR A 379 -2.37 28.55 18.61
CA TYR A 379 -2.50 27.97 19.96
C TYR A 379 -2.71 29.03 21.06
N PHE A 380 -2.47 30.31 20.77
CA PHE A 380 -2.55 31.37 21.77
C PHE A 380 -3.46 32.49 21.30
N LYS A 381 -4.49 32.82 22.08
CA LYS A 381 -5.38 33.96 21.81
C LYS A 381 -4.71 35.32 22.03
N LYS A 382 -3.71 35.39 22.92
CA LYS A 382 -3.05 36.61 23.40
C LYS A 382 -1.53 36.47 23.28
N LYS A 383 -0.84 37.51 22.79
CA LYS A 383 0.62 37.50 22.54
C LYS A 383 1.44 37.29 23.82
N GLU A 384 0.94 37.78 24.96
CA GLU A 384 1.63 37.68 26.26
C GLU A 384 1.83 36.23 26.69
N ARG A 385 0.95 35.32 26.23
CA ARG A 385 1.04 33.88 26.55
C ARG A 385 2.09 33.15 25.73
N TRP A 386 2.69 33.77 24.71
CA TRP A 386 3.69 33.11 23.87
C TRP A 386 4.92 32.67 24.68
N PHE A 387 5.29 33.38 25.75
CA PHE A 387 6.43 33.04 26.61
C PHE A 387 6.24 31.74 27.42
N VAL A 388 5.04 31.16 27.46
CA VAL A 388 4.79 29.84 28.07
C VAL A 388 5.66 28.75 27.42
N VAL A 389 6.03 28.91 26.14
CA VAL A 389 6.89 27.95 25.42
C VAL A 389 8.34 27.90 25.94
N LEU A 390 8.71 28.85 26.80
CA LEU A 390 10.02 28.96 27.46
C LEU A 390 9.96 28.55 28.93
N ARG A 391 8.85 27.98 29.44
CA ARG A 391 8.68 27.69 30.88
C ARG A 391 9.79 26.85 31.52
N ASN A 392 10.44 26.00 30.73
CA ASN A 392 11.50 25.08 31.18
C ASN A 392 12.92 25.59 30.82
N VAL A 393 13.04 26.83 30.36
CA VAL A 393 14.32 27.45 30.02
C VAL A 393 14.81 28.26 31.22
N PRO A 394 16.11 28.21 31.59
CA PRO A 394 16.64 29.03 32.68
C PRO A 394 16.30 30.52 32.52
N GLU A 395 15.94 31.19 33.61
CA GLU A 395 15.37 32.56 33.54
C GLU A 395 16.36 33.59 32.94
N THR A 396 17.66 33.41 33.15
CA THR A 396 18.72 34.21 32.51
C THR A 396 18.69 34.08 30.98
N VAL A 397 18.62 32.85 30.49
CA VAL A 397 18.51 32.50 29.07
C VAL A 397 17.19 32.99 28.49
N LYS A 398 16.08 32.79 29.20
CA LYS A 398 14.74 33.23 28.80
C LYS A 398 14.66 34.75 28.62
N ARG A 399 15.20 35.54 29.56
CA ARG A 399 15.31 37.00 29.42
C ARG A 399 16.14 37.37 28.19
N ARG A 400 17.25 36.68 27.95
CA ARG A 400 18.10 36.91 26.78
C ARG A 400 17.36 36.63 25.48
N ILE A 401 16.67 35.49 25.37
CA ILE A 401 15.84 35.14 24.21
C ILE A 401 14.77 36.22 23.98
N GLY A 402 14.05 36.64 25.03
CA GLY A 402 13.06 37.70 24.93
C GLY A 402 13.63 39.01 24.40
N SER A 403 14.83 39.41 24.86
CA SER A 403 15.52 40.62 24.35
C SER A 403 15.95 40.51 22.89
N LEU A 404 16.32 39.31 22.43
CA LEU A 404 16.82 39.09 21.06
C LEU A 404 15.69 38.94 20.06
N CYS A 405 14.68 38.13 20.38
CA CYS A 405 13.61 37.83 19.44
C CYS A 405 12.63 39.01 19.30
N GLY A 406 12.42 39.80 20.38
CA GLY A 406 11.51 40.94 20.40
C GLY A 406 10.06 40.58 20.76
N ARG A 407 9.16 41.56 20.72
CA ARG A 407 7.72 41.36 21.04
C ARG A 407 6.92 40.71 19.89
N ASP A 408 7.45 40.74 18.67
CA ASP A 408 6.77 40.22 17.47
C ASP A 408 7.20 38.82 17.05
N SER A 409 8.00 38.13 17.87
CA SER A 409 8.44 36.76 17.58
C SER A 409 7.31 35.77 17.71
N SER A 410 7.19 34.84 16.78
CA SER A 410 6.21 33.77 16.89
C SER A 410 6.51 32.83 18.06
N PRO A 411 5.50 32.09 18.56
CA PRO A 411 5.70 31.01 19.51
C PRO A 411 6.70 29.94 19.01
N LEU A 412 6.73 29.68 17.70
CA LEU A 412 7.68 28.75 17.10
C LEU A 412 9.12 29.24 17.22
N GLU A 413 9.38 30.50 16.92
CA GLU A 413 10.73 31.07 17.05
C GLU A 413 11.21 30.98 18.50
N LEU A 414 10.38 31.39 19.46
CA LEU A 414 10.70 31.32 20.88
C LEU A 414 10.98 29.87 21.32
N ARG A 415 10.13 28.91 20.92
CA ARG A 415 10.31 27.50 21.26
C ARG A 415 11.62 26.94 20.70
N LEU A 416 11.95 27.25 19.45
CA LEU A 416 13.19 26.80 18.81
C LEU A 416 14.43 27.40 19.47
N ALA A 417 14.39 28.69 19.84
CA ALA A 417 15.47 29.33 20.60
C ALA A 417 15.68 28.66 21.97
N GLY A 418 14.58 28.41 22.69
CA GLY A 418 14.62 27.72 23.99
C GLY A 418 15.15 26.28 23.88
N ALA A 419 14.68 25.52 22.88
CA ALA A 419 15.14 24.17 22.62
C ALA A 419 16.65 24.13 22.30
N TRP A 420 17.13 25.05 21.45
CA TRP A 420 18.55 25.16 21.14
C TRP A 420 19.39 25.41 22.40
N ALA A 421 18.96 26.33 23.27
CA ALA A 421 19.68 26.63 24.51
C ALA A 421 19.70 25.43 25.47
N ILE A 422 18.55 24.78 25.69
CA ILE A 422 18.45 23.56 26.52
C ILE A 422 19.37 22.46 25.97
N GLN A 423 19.39 22.27 24.64
CA GLN A 423 20.24 21.28 23.98
C GLN A 423 21.73 21.53 24.25
N ARG A 424 22.18 22.79 24.22
CA ARG A 424 23.59 23.14 24.47
C ARG A 424 23.97 22.97 25.93
N LEU A 425 23.13 23.42 26.85
CA LEU A 425 23.34 23.23 28.29
C LEU A 425 23.38 21.74 28.66
N GLY A 426 22.46 20.94 28.11
CA GLY A 426 22.45 19.49 28.30
C GLY A 426 23.66 18.75 27.73
N ARG A 427 24.46 19.40 26.87
CA ARG A 427 25.75 18.91 26.36
C ARG A 427 26.95 19.43 27.15
N GLY A 428 26.72 20.08 28.30
CA GLY A 428 27.78 20.61 29.16
C GLY A 428 28.38 21.94 28.70
N MET A 429 27.75 22.65 27.75
CA MET A 429 28.21 23.98 27.38
C MET A 429 27.96 24.97 28.53
N PRO A 430 28.97 25.78 28.95
CA PRO A 430 28.79 26.80 29.97
C PRO A 430 27.71 27.81 29.58
N MET A 431 26.97 28.31 30.57
CA MET A 431 25.83 29.22 30.37
C MET A 431 26.25 30.52 29.69
N GLU A 432 27.42 31.06 30.02
CA GLU A 432 27.99 32.29 29.47
C GLU A 432 28.18 32.15 27.96
N LYS A 433 28.74 31.01 27.53
CA LYS A 433 28.94 30.70 26.11
C LYS A 433 27.61 30.52 25.37
N VAL A 434 26.62 29.89 26.02
CA VAL A 434 25.25 29.80 25.45
C VAL A 434 24.67 31.20 25.24
N LEU A 435 24.77 32.10 26.22
CA LEU A 435 24.26 33.47 26.14
C LEU A 435 24.95 34.30 25.05
N GLU A 436 26.24 34.06 24.82
CA GLU A 436 27.03 34.65 23.74
C GLU A 436 26.54 34.16 22.36
N GLU A 437 26.50 32.83 22.16
CA GLU A 437 26.11 32.22 20.88
C GLU A 437 24.65 32.51 20.49
N LEU A 438 23.75 32.73 21.46
CA LEU A 438 22.35 33.12 21.19
C LEU A 438 22.27 34.38 20.29
N ARG A 439 23.26 35.28 20.35
CA ARG A 439 23.31 36.51 19.52
C ARG A 439 23.26 36.20 18.03
N ALA A 440 23.90 35.12 17.60
CA ALA A 440 23.94 34.68 16.20
C ALA A 440 22.62 34.02 15.72
N ARG A 441 21.64 33.83 16.63
CA ARG A 441 20.36 33.16 16.37
C ARG A 441 20.50 31.81 15.63
N PRO A 442 21.34 30.89 16.14
CA PRO A 442 21.67 29.64 15.44
C PRO A 442 20.43 28.76 15.13
N TRP A 443 19.35 28.89 15.90
CA TRP A 443 18.08 28.19 15.63
C TRP A 443 17.38 28.62 14.34
N ARG A 444 17.76 29.76 13.75
CA ARG A 444 17.27 30.22 12.44
C ARG A 444 17.98 29.53 11.27
N ASN A 445 19.11 28.84 11.50
CA ASN A 445 19.77 28.08 10.46
C ASN A 445 18.79 27.05 9.88
N TRP A 446 18.58 27.11 8.56
CA TRP A 446 17.59 26.29 7.86
C TRP A 446 17.81 24.79 8.11
N SER A 447 19.06 24.31 8.10
CA SER A 447 19.38 22.89 8.25
C SER A 447 19.01 22.36 9.63
N TRP A 448 19.18 23.18 10.67
CA TRP A 448 18.80 22.84 12.04
C TRP A 448 17.29 23.01 12.26
N LYS A 449 16.70 24.09 11.73
CA LYS A 449 15.28 24.44 11.87
C LYS A 449 14.40 23.39 11.20
N LYS A 450 14.65 23.04 9.93
CA LYS A 450 13.79 22.14 9.13
C LYS A 450 13.55 20.79 9.83
N GLU A 451 14.54 20.30 10.58
CA GLU A 451 14.46 19.03 11.30
C GLU A 451 13.57 19.08 12.55
N ARG A 452 13.33 20.27 13.10
CA ARG A 452 12.79 20.45 14.46
C ARG A 452 11.43 21.13 14.50
N VAL A 453 11.00 21.77 13.41
CA VAL A 453 9.72 22.47 13.34
C VAL A 453 8.56 21.56 13.76
N SER A 454 8.50 20.33 13.26
CA SER A 454 7.38 19.41 13.56
C SER A 454 7.25 19.10 15.05
N ILE A 455 8.38 18.81 15.73
CA ILE A 455 8.38 18.54 17.18
C ILE A 455 8.17 19.80 17.99
N ALA A 456 8.73 20.94 17.56
CA ALA A 456 8.48 22.21 18.23
C ALA A 456 6.98 22.54 18.24
N LEU A 457 6.26 22.30 17.13
CA LEU A 457 4.81 22.48 17.07
C LEU A 457 4.04 21.53 17.98
N LEU A 458 4.46 20.26 18.09
CA LEU A 458 3.89 19.31 19.05
C LEU A 458 4.09 19.77 20.50
N GLN A 459 5.30 20.21 20.85
CA GLN A 459 5.59 20.74 22.16
C GLN A 459 4.79 22.03 22.44
N ILE A 460 4.64 22.92 21.46
CA ILE A 460 3.81 24.14 21.60
C ILE A 460 2.35 23.77 21.86
N ALA A 461 1.80 22.83 21.08
CA ALA A 461 0.43 22.35 21.27
C ALA A 461 0.25 21.79 22.69
N SER A 462 1.14 20.89 23.12
CA SER A 462 1.17 20.32 24.48
C SER A 462 1.28 21.38 25.57
N LEU A 463 2.19 22.35 25.44
CA LEU A 463 2.38 23.46 26.39
C LEU A 463 1.16 24.39 26.48
N SER A 464 0.33 24.42 25.43
CA SER A 464 -0.92 25.17 25.38
C SER A 464 -2.16 24.33 25.76
N ASN A 465 -1.96 23.08 26.20
CA ASN A 465 -3.01 22.10 26.50
C ASN A 465 -3.99 21.92 25.32
N GLN A 466 -3.47 21.91 24.09
CA GLN A 466 -4.24 21.71 22.87
C GLN A 466 -3.64 20.56 22.06
N ARG A 467 -4.46 19.94 21.20
CA ARG A 467 -3.98 19.00 20.20
C ARG A 467 -3.26 19.73 19.08
N LYS A 468 -2.28 19.07 18.46
CA LYS A 468 -1.62 19.62 17.27
C LYS A 468 -2.65 19.80 16.16
N ARG A 469 -2.56 20.92 15.45
CA ARG A 469 -3.38 21.21 14.27
C ARG A 469 -2.76 20.58 13.03
N TYR A 470 -3.63 20.08 12.15
CA TYR A 470 -3.29 19.50 10.87
C TYR A 470 -4.21 20.14 9.81
N TYR A 471 -3.63 20.80 8.82
CA TYR A 471 -4.38 21.45 7.75
C TYR A 471 -3.46 21.76 6.58
N GLY A 472 -4.02 21.98 5.40
CA GLY A 472 -3.28 22.31 4.21
C GLY A 472 -2.99 21.09 3.34
N TRP A 473 -2.91 21.34 2.03
CA TRP A 473 -2.65 20.31 1.02
C TRP A 473 -1.37 19.51 1.31
N THR A 474 -0.28 20.20 1.68
CA THR A 474 1.01 19.56 1.93
C THR A 474 0.94 18.58 3.11
N PRO A 475 0.46 18.93 4.32
CA PRO A 475 0.30 17.94 5.39
C PRO A 475 -0.55 16.72 5.02
N LEU A 476 -1.64 16.89 4.26
CA LEU A 476 -2.44 15.75 3.77
C LEU A 476 -1.60 14.76 2.95
N LEU A 477 -0.78 15.26 2.03
CA LEU A 477 0.10 14.42 1.20
C LEU A 477 1.17 13.68 2.01
N TYR A 478 1.71 14.28 3.07
CA TYR A 478 2.67 13.55 3.92
C TYR A 478 1.98 12.56 4.84
N LEU A 479 0.83 12.92 5.42
CA LEU A 479 0.05 12.05 6.29
C LEU A 479 -0.45 10.80 5.55
N SER A 480 -0.71 10.89 4.26
CA SER A 480 -1.07 9.72 3.46
C SER A 480 0.08 8.73 3.26
N GLY A 481 1.34 9.11 3.52
CA GLY A 481 2.48 8.19 3.35
C GLY A 481 2.66 7.70 1.92
N SER A 482 2.29 8.49 0.91
CA SER A 482 2.21 8.07 -0.50
C SER A 482 1.26 6.90 -0.77
N ASN A 483 0.28 6.66 0.10
CA ASN A 483 -0.77 5.67 -0.08
C ASN A 483 -2.07 6.37 -0.53
N ILE A 484 -2.61 5.97 -1.68
CA ILE A 484 -3.77 6.67 -2.26
C ILE A 484 -5.06 6.42 -1.46
N SER A 485 -5.26 5.21 -0.92
CA SER A 485 -6.40 4.93 -0.05
C SER A 485 -6.33 5.71 1.26
N ALA A 486 -5.14 5.87 1.84
CA ALA A 486 -4.95 6.74 3.01
C ALA A 486 -5.27 8.20 2.70
N PHE A 487 -4.85 8.69 1.53
CA PHE A 487 -5.18 10.04 1.06
C PHE A 487 -6.69 10.24 0.84
N LEU A 488 -7.37 9.27 0.22
CA LEU A 488 -8.83 9.33 0.03
C LEU A 488 -9.59 9.28 1.35
N LEU A 489 -9.15 8.46 2.30
CA LEU A 489 -9.71 8.44 3.65
C LEU A 489 -9.57 9.81 4.34
N LEU A 490 -8.39 10.43 4.27
CA LEU A 490 -8.16 11.79 4.79
C LEU A 490 -9.16 12.79 4.16
N CYS A 491 -9.29 12.79 2.84
CA CYS A 491 -10.23 13.66 2.14
C CYS A 491 -11.68 13.40 2.54
N GLY A 492 -12.08 12.13 2.67
CA GLY A 492 -13.42 11.71 3.05
C GLY A 492 -13.81 12.17 4.44
N GLU A 493 -12.96 11.96 5.45
CA GLU A 493 -13.27 12.39 6.81
C GLU A 493 -13.29 13.92 6.95
N ILE A 494 -12.40 14.64 6.26
CA ILE A 494 -12.43 16.11 6.24
C ILE A 494 -13.72 16.61 5.61
N TRP A 495 -14.15 15.98 4.51
CA TRP A 495 -15.41 16.30 3.84
C TRP A 495 -16.60 16.06 4.77
N ASP A 496 -16.65 14.91 5.44
CA ASP A 496 -17.74 14.57 6.37
C ASP A 496 -17.82 15.52 7.57
N VAL A 497 -16.68 15.97 8.12
CA VAL A 497 -16.68 16.96 9.21
C VAL A 497 -17.19 18.30 8.70
N ALA A 498 -16.76 18.73 7.51
CA ALA A 498 -17.22 19.98 6.91
C ALA A 498 -18.74 19.97 6.67
N THR A 499 -19.28 18.91 6.08
CA THR A 499 -20.71 18.79 5.80
C THR A 499 -21.54 18.71 7.07
N LYS A 500 -21.06 18.02 8.12
CA LYS A 500 -21.71 18.02 9.47
C LYS A 500 -21.75 19.39 10.14
N MET A 501 -20.92 20.32 9.69
CA MET A 501 -20.89 21.72 10.15
C MET A 501 -21.61 22.67 9.18
N ASP A 502 -22.40 22.13 8.25
CA ASP A 502 -23.10 22.87 7.20
C ASP A 502 -22.16 23.72 6.31
N ILE A 503 -20.91 23.27 6.16
CA ILE A 503 -19.91 23.92 5.32
C ILE A 503 -19.70 23.09 4.06
N HIS A 504 -20.02 23.68 2.90
CA HIS A 504 -19.77 23.04 1.62
C HIS A 504 -18.27 23.00 1.31
N PRO A 505 -17.63 21.82 1.16
CA PRO A 505 -16.17 21.73 0.99
C PRO A 505 -15.65 22.40 -0.29
N LEU A 506 -16.49 22.52 -1.32
CA LEU A 506 -16.15 23.23 -2.57
C LEU A 506 -16.53 24.72 -2.56
N GLY A 507 -17.00 25.28 -1.44
CA GLY A 507 -17.31 26.71 -1.30
C GLY A 507 -16.09 27.61 -1.49
N ASP A 508 -16.27 28.90 -1.77
CA ASP A 508 -15.20 29.81 -2.23
C ASP A 508 -13.95 29.87 -1.34
N GLU A 509 -14.13 29.73 -0.03
CA GLU A 509 -13.08 29.79 0.97
C GLU A 509 -12.34 28.45 1.19
N GLU A 510 -11.10 28.54 1.70
CA GLU A 510 -10.37 27.38 2.20
C GLU A 510 -11.06 26.81 3.45
N LEU A 511 -11.10 25.49 3.61
CA LEU A 511 -11.61 24.85 4.81
C LEU A 511 -10.82 25.30 6.04
N LYS A 512 -11.55 25.68 7.10
CA LYS A 512 -10.93 26.14 8.34
C LYS A 512 -10.02 25.05 8.92
N PRO A 513 -8.84 25.40 9.47
CA PRO A 513 -7.90 24.44 10.03
C PRO A 513 -8.49 23.47 11.07
N ILE A 514 -9.51 23.91 11.81
CA ILE A 514 -10.18 23.06 12.81
C ILE A 514 -10.93 21.89 12.17
N ILE A 515 -11.65 22.13 11.07
CA ILE A 515 -12.40 21.12 10.31
C ILE A 515 -11.42 20.06 9.79
N GLN A 516 -10.34 20.52 9.16
CA GLN A 516 -9.31 19.63 8.65
C GLN A 516 -8.63 18.82 9.76
N THR A 517 -8.33 19.45 10.90
CA THR A 517 -7.71 18.78 12.05
C THR A 517 -8.59 17.66 12.59
N GLU A 518 -9.89 17.91 12.78
CA GLU A 518 -10.83 16.91 13.27
C GLU A 518 -11.01 15.77 12.25
N GLY A 519 -11.19 16.07 10.97
CA GLY A 519 -11.26 15.04 9.92
C GLY A 519 -10.00 14.17 9.85
N ILE A 520 -8.82 14.78 9.95
CA ILE A 520 -7.54 14.05 9.97
C ILE A 520 -7.43 13.13 11.20
N LEU A 521 -7.92 13.56 12.37
CA LEU A 521 -7.94 12.72 13.58
C LEU A 521 -8.90 11.54 13.43
N LEU A 522 -10.08 11.75 12.86
CA LEU A 522 -11.03 10.66 12.56
C LEU A 522 -10.44 9.66 11.56
N ALA A 523 -9.77 10.14 10.51
CA ALA A 523 -9.10 9.28 9.54
C ALA A 523 -7.95 8.49 10.19
N SER A 524 -7.18 9.13 11.07
CA SER A 524 -6.13 8.49 11.86
C SER A 524 -6.69 7.36 12.75
N GLU A 525 -7.81 7.61 13.42
CA GLU A 525 -8.51 6.64 14.26
C GLU A 525 -9.03 5.46 13.44
N LYS A 526 -9.74 5.72 12.32
CA LYS A 526 -10.22 4.68 11.40
C LYS A 526 -9.07 3.83 10.87
N TRP A 527 -7.93 4.44 10.51
CA TRP A 527 -6.74 3.70 10.08
C TRP A 527 -6.16 2.83 11.21
N ARG A 528 -6.18 3.33 12.44
CA ARG A 528 -5.76 2.59 13.65
C ARG A 528 -6.76 1.49 14.05
N GLU A 529 -7.89 1.31 13.40
CA GLU A 529 -8.87 0.28 13.77
C GLU A 529 -9.21 -0.68 12.63
N ARG A 530 -8.91 -0.29 11.39
CA ARG A 530 -9.29 -0.98 10.14
C ARG A 530 -9.14 -2.50 10.17
N ASP A 531 -7.97 -3.01 10.57
CA ASP A 531 -7.62 -4.43 10.45
C ASP A 531 -7.53 -5.12 11.82
N ARG A 532 -8.17 -4.56 12.86
CA ARG A 532 -8.01 -5.07 14.23
C ARG A 532 -8.48 -6.50 14.39
N ASN A 533 -9.54 -6.86 13.69
CA ASN A 533 -10.18 -8.17 13.74
C ASN A 533 -9.70 -9.10 12.61
N GLU A 534 -8.63 -8.73 11.93
CA GLU A 534 -7.99 -9.56 10.92
C GLU A 534 -7.33 -10.79 11.58
N ASN A 535 -7.52 -11.97 10.98
CA ASN A 535 -7.22 -13.27 11.57
C ASN A 535 -5.72 -13.60 11.63
N ILE A 536 -4.87 -12.84 10.93
CA ILE A 536 -3.44 -13.12 10.71
C ILE A 536 -2.61 -12.12 11.51
N GLY A 537 -2.87 -12.07 12.81
CA GLY A 537 -2.07 -11.26 13.73
C GLY A 537 -2.49 -9.79 13.83
N GLY A 538 -3.66 -9.41 13.29
CA GLY A 538 -4.25 -8.08 13.44
C GLY A 538 -4.18 -7.59 14.89
N ARG A 539 -4.81 -8.32 15.82
CA ARG A 539 -4.79 -8.00 17.27
C ARG A 539 -3.39 -7.69 17.81
N LYS A 540 -2.38 -8.47 17.42
CA LYS A 540 -1.00 -8.27 17.90
C LYS A 540 -0.38 -6.99 17.34
N ARG A 541 -0.57 -6.70 16.05
CA ARG A 541 -0.12 -5.44 15.44
C ARG A 541 -0.69 -4.24 16.20
N TYR A 542 -1.98 -4.25 16.53
CA TYR A 542 -2.61 -3.15 17.26
C TYR A 542 -2.19 -3.04 18.72
N GLU A 543 -1.95 -4.15 19.42
CA GLU A 543 -1.38 -4.14 20.77
C GLU A 543 0.01 -3.48 20.77
N VAL A 544 0.85 -3.80 19.78
CA VAL A 544 2.17 -3.18 19.61
C VAL A 544 2.05 -1.71 19.29
N LEU A 545 1.14 -1.32 18.38
CA LEU A 545 0.88 0.10 18.07
C LEU A 545 0.48 0.89 19.31
N GLY A 546 -0.43 0.35 20.12
CA GLY A 546 -0.92 0.98 21.35
C GLY A 546 0.17 1.19 22.40
N ARG A 547 1.29 0.45 22.34
CA ARG A 547 2.45 0.65 23.22
C ARG A 547 3.54 1.51 22.58
N LEU A 548 3.80 1.31 21.28
CA LEU A 548 4.88 1.96 20.56
C LEU A 548 4.60 3.44 20.31
N GLY A 549 3.38 3.79 19.87
CA GLY A 549 2.98 5.17 19.60
C GLY A 549 3.15 6.10 20.81
N PRO A 550 2.54 5.78 21.98
CA PRO A 550 2.71 6.56 23.21
C PRO A 550 4.16 6.64 23.67
N ALA A 551 4.93 5.54 23.56
CA ALA A 551 6.34 5.57 23.92
C ALA A 551 7.14 6.58 23.06
N ILE A 552 6.89 6.63 21.75
CA ILE A 552 7.51 7.60 20.84
C ILE A 552 7.09 9.02 21.25
N HIS A 553 5.80 9.24 21.49
CA HIS A 553 5.26 10.53 21.94
C HIS A 553 5.98 11.02 23.20
N ASP A 554 6.03 10.20 24.24
CA ASP A 554 6.60 10.56 25.54
C ASP A 554 8.08 10.89 25.42
N ALA A 555 8.81 10.14 24.60
CA ALA A 555 10.22 10.41 24.32
C ALA A 555 10.43 11.77 23.63
N LEU A 556 9.58 12.12 22.66
CA LEU A 556 9.69 13.37 21.90
C LEU A 556 9.20 14.60 22.69
N ILE A 557 8.13 14.46 23.47
CA ILE A 557 7.63 15.53 24.33
C ILE A 557 8.56 15.77 25.52
N GLY A 558 9.15 14.70 26.07
CA GLY A 558 10.15 14.79 27.14
C GLY A 558 11.49 15.41 26.70
N ASP A 559 11.88 15.29 25.43
CA ASP A 559 13.09 15.93 24.88
C ASP A 559 12.89 17.44 24.63
N LEU A 560 12.89 18.22 25.71
CA LEU A 560 12.78 19.68 25.66
C LEU A 560 13.94 20.36 24.91
N GLY A 561 15.06 19.67 24.67
CA GLY A 561 16.14 20.17 23.82
C GLY A 561 15.89 19.93 22.33
N ILE A 562 14.91 19.09 21.97
CA ILE A 562 14.71 18.58 20.61
C ILE A 562 16.06 18.07 20.04
N SER A 563 16.73 17.29 20.87
CA SER A 563 18.08 16.78 20.62
C SER A 563 18.06 15.78 19.48
N ASN A 564 17.07 14.88 19.48
CA ASN A 564 16.93 13.78 18.53
C ASN A 564 15.58 13.78 17.80
N PRO A 565 15.34 14.74 16.90
CA PRO A 565 14.03 14.91 16.28
C PRO A 565 13.58 13.78 15.34
N GLY A 566 14.48 12.86 14.99
CA GLY A 566 14.18 11.75 14.08
C GLY A 566 13.69 10.47 14.75
N HIS A 567 13.65 10.42 16.10
CA HIS A 567 13.22 9.24 16.87
C HIS A 567 11.70 8.97 16.79
N SER A 568 11.09 9.15 15.62
CA SER A 568 9.72 8.76 15.29
C SER A 568 9.61 7.35 14.68
N GLY A 569 10.72 6.61 14.67
CA GLY A 569 10.84 5.25 14.19
C GLY A 569 12.15 4.63 14.68
N PHE A 570 12.48 3.44 14.20
CA PHE A 570 13.69 2.71 14.57
C PHE A 570 14.41 2.10 13.36
N SER A 571 15.66 1.71 13.53
CA SER A 571 16.53 1.17 12.49
C SER A 571 17.33 -0.01 13.04
N LEU A 572 17.40 -1.10 12.27
CA LEU A 572 18.11 -2.35 12.59
C LEU A 572 19.15 -2.65 11.51
N ARG A 573 20.22 -3.37 11.87
CA ARG A 573 21.18 -3.86 10.86
C ARG A 573 20.53 -5.00 10.10
N GLU A 574 20.73 -5.02 8.79
CA GLU A 574 20.24 -6.12 7.96
C GLU A 574 20.92 -7.43 8.33
N ALA A 575 22.22 -7.40 8.63
CA ALA A 575 22.95 -8.57 9.12
C ALA A 575 22.28 -9.19 10.36
N ASP A 576 21.82 -8.38 11.32
CA ASP A 576 21.20 -8.88 12.55
C ASP A 576 19.81 -9.52 12.30
N LEU A 577 19.15 -9.21 11.19
CA LEU A 577 17.83 -9.73 10.84
C LEU A 577 17.90 -10.94 9.89
N TRP A 578 18.90 -10.96 9.02
CA TRP A 578 18.97 -11.84 7.85
C TRP A 578 20.21 -12.75 7.84
N THR A 579 20.96 -12.87 8.94
CA THR A 579 22.03 -13.87 9.05
C THR A 579 21.48 -15.25 8.70
N GLY A 580 22.12 -15.96 7.77
CA GLY A 580 21.70 -17.27 7.23
C GLY A 580 21.67 -18.43 8.23
N GLU A 581 21.73 -18.17 9.53
CA GLU A 581 21.42 -19.15 10.56
C GLU A 581 19.89 -19.26 10.66
N GLU A 582 19.31 -20.19 9.89
CA GLU A 582 17.88 -20.55 9.93
C GLU A 582 17.36 -20.92 11.34
N GLN A 583 18.27 -21.10 12.31
CA GLN A 583 17.95 -21.58 13.67
C GLN A 583 17.56 -20.47 14.66
N ASP A 584 17.71 -19.18 14.34
CA ASP A 584 17.29 -18.11 15.25
C ASP A 584 15.79 -17.79 15.09
N GLU A 585 14.97 -18.59 15.77
CA GLU A 585 13.51 -18.46 15.83
C GLU A 585 13.06 -17.04 16.24
N LYS A 586 13.86 -16.37 17.08
CA LYS A 586 13.58 -15.01 17.56
C LYS A 586 13.66 -14.00 16.41
N LYS A 587 14.75 -14.03 15.65
CA LYS A 587 14.93 -13.17 14.46
C LYS A 587 13.85 -13.44 13.43
N LYS A 588 13.60 -14.71 13.11
CA LYS A 588 12.56 -15.11 12.14
C LYS A 588 11.19 -14.56 12.51
N LYS A 589 10.77 -14.73 13.77
CA LYS A 589 9.49 -14.23 14.28
C LYS A 589 9.39 -12.71 14.26
N LEU A 590 10.47 -11.99 14.62
CA LEU A 590 10.52 -10.54 14.53
C LEU A 590 10.38 -10.05 13.09
N THR A 591 11.19 -10.62 12.20
CA THR A 591 11.20 -10.29 10.78
C THR A 591 9.83 -10.49 10.15
N GLN A 592 9.18 -11.64 10.40
CA GLN A 592 7.83 -11.91 9.92
C GLN A 592 6.83 -10.87 10.42
N PHE A 593 6.90 -10.47 11.69
CA PHE A 593 6.03 -9.42 12.23
C PHE A 593 6.27 -8.07 11.53
N LEU A 594 7.53 -7.65 11.34
CA LEU A 594 7.86 -6.38 10.70
C LEU A 594 7.41 -6.34 9.24
N GLN A 595 7.68 -7.40 8.48
CA GLN A 595 7.25 -7.54 7.09
C GLN A 595 5.72 -7.50 6.96
N ASN A 596 5.04 -8.28 7.81
CA ASN A 596 3.58 -8.28 7.85
C ASN A 596 3.03 -6.88 8.21
N ALA A 597 3.61 -6.19 9.19
CA ALA A 597 3.20 -4.82 9.51
C ALA A 597 3.43 -3.82 8.35
N VAL A 598 4.42 -4.02 7.48
CA VAL A 598 4.60 -3.22 6.24
C VAL A 598 3.53 -3.56 5.20
N ASN A 599 3.22 -4.85 5.00
CA ASN A 599 2.20 -5.31 4.05
C ASN A 599 0.82 -4.68 4.35
N TRP A 600 0.47 -4.58 5.63
CA TRP A 600 -0.76 -3.96 6.13
C TRP A 600 -0.70 -2.42 6.26
N ALA A 601 0.38 -1.79 5.79
CA ALA A 601 0.59 -0.34 5.87
C ALA A 601 0.49 0.22 7.31
N ILE A 602 0.94 -0.57 8.29
CA ILE A 602 1.11 -0.16 9.69
C ILE A 602 2.49 0.47 9.88
N PHE A 603 3.51 -0.17 9.31
CA PHE A 603 4.84 0.40 9.17
C PHE A 603 5.13 0.80 7.72
N GLU A 604 6.00 1.79 7.58
CA GLU A 604 6.69 2.06 6.33
C GLU A 604 8.16 1.69 6.50
N GLU A 605 8.63 0.78 5.67
CA GLU A 605 10.03 0.39 5.59
C GLU A 605 10.76 1.24 4.56
N ARG A 606 12.03 1.58 4.84
CA ARG A 606 12.92 2.16 3.86
C ARG A 606 14.34 1.59 3.98
N PRO A 607 15.12 1.56 2.88
CA PRO A 607 16.55 1.35 2.96
C PRO A 607 17.22 2.47 3.76
N HIS A 608 18.33 2.14 4.42
CA HIS A 608 19.07 3.08 5.25
C HIS A 608 20.58 2.81 5.17
N THR A 609 21.30 3.72 4.54
CA THR A 609 22.76 3.76 4.61
C THR A 609 23.18 4.47 5.90
N SER A 610 23.75 3.71 6.83
CA SER A 610 24.19 4.22 8.13
C SER A 610 25.31 5.26 7.98
N LYS A 611 25.24 6.36 8.73
CA LYS A 611 26.36 7.32 8.87
C LYS A 611 27.45 6.88 9.86
N LEU A 612 27.25 5.75 10.55
CA LEU A 612 28.29 5.16 11.40
C LEU A 612 29.45 4.66 10.54
N ARG A 613 30.69 4.77 11.06
CA ARG A 613 31.94 4.40 10.35
C ARG A 613 31.94 2.99 9.75
N GLU A 614 31.16 2.08 10.31
CA GLU A 614 31.07 0.68 9.86
C GLU A 614 30.29 0.50 8.54
N GLY A 615 29.59 1.52 8.03
CA GLY A 615 28.92 1.48 6.72
C GLY A 615 27.86 0.38 6.55
N ALA A 616 27.46 -0.29 7.63
CA ALA A 616 26.58 -1.45 7.57
C ALA A 616 25.21 -1.09 6.98
N SER A 617 24.71 -1.97 6.09
CA SER A 617 23.37 -1.87 5.54
C SER A 617 22.32 -2.01 6.64
N ARG A 618 21.32 -1.13 6.63
CA ARG A 618 20.25 -1.08 7.61
C ARG A 618 18.90 -0.92 6.92
N ARG A 619 17.86 -1.37 7.63
CA ARG A 619 16.47 -1.04 7.33
C ARG A 619 15.92 -0.16 8.44
N LYS A 620 15.07 0.80 8.06
CA LYS A 620 14.36 1.68 9.00
C LYS A 620 12.86 1.46 8.89
N TRP A 621 12.20 1.40 10.04
CA TRP A 621 10.74 1.30 10.15
C TRP A 621 10.21 2.51 10.88
N TYR A 622 9.16 3.09 10.31
CA TYR A 622 8.39 4.16 10.91
C TYR A 622 6.94 3.74 10.97
N LEU A 623 6.20 4.24 11.96
CA LEU A 623 4.75 4.20 11.89
C LEU A 623 4.27 4.87 10.61
N HIS A 624 3.23 4.29 10.00
CA HIS A 624 2.56 4.92 8.87
C HIS A 624 2.18 6.36 9.24
N PRO A 625 2.46 7.39 8.40
CA PRO A 625 2.27 8.78 8.80
C PRO A 625 0.82 9.14 9.18
N LEU A 626 -0.17 8.41 8.67
CA LEU A 626 -1.58 8.57 9.06
C LEU A 626 -1.84 8.21 10.53
N LEU A 627 -0.96 7.45 11.20
CA LEU A 627 -1.03 7.18 12.63
C LEU A 627 -0.43 8.32 13.47
N SER A 628 0.26 9.28 12.86
CA SER A 628 0.92 10.36 13.58
C SER A 628 -0.04 11.28 14.36
N PRO A 629 -1.23 11.64 13.85
CA PRO A 629 -2.20 12.45 14.58
C PRO A 629 -2.69 11.81 15.88
N ILE A 630 -3.14 10.55 15.85
CA ILE A 630 -3.69 9.89 17.04
C ILE A 630 -2.66 9.70 18.16
N PHE A 631 -1.39 9.47 17.79
CA PHE A 631 -0.29 9.35 18.75
C PHE A 631 0.40 10.69 19.05
N ALA A 632 -0.02 11.80 18.43
CA ALA A 632 0.62 13.11 18.55
C ALA A 632 2.16 13.06 18.31
N ILE A 633 2.57 12.36 17.26
CA ILE A 633 3.98 12.26 16.83
C ILE A 633 4.21 13.00 15.50
N PRO A 634 5.47 13.29 15.11
CA PRO A 634 5.77 13.92 13.83
C PRO A 634 5.45 13.00 12.63
N TYR A 635 4.73 13.53 11.64
CA TYR A 635 4.52 12.85 10.36
C TYR A 635 5.64 13.12 9.34
N VAL A 636 6.41 14.20 9.51
CA VAL A 636 7.57 14.52 8.67
C VAL A 636 8.83 13.86 9.23
N ARG A 637 9.50 13.08 8.39
CA ARG A 637 10.71 12.32 8.75
C ARG A 637 11.97 13.07 8.29
N ALA A 638 12.36 14.07 9.08
CA ALA A 638 13.46 14.96 8.70
C ALA A 638 14.85 14.51 9.17
N LYS A 639 14.93 13.53 10.08
CA LYS A 639 16.19 13.02 10.64
C LYS A 639 16.12 11.50 10.82
N GLU A 640 17.30 10.89 10.97
CA GLU A 640 17.47 9.46 11.19
C GLU A 640 16.68 8.93 12.40
N PRO A 641 16.15 7.70 12.29
CA PRO A 641 15.39 7.04 13.33
C PRO A 641 16.30 6.62 14.50
N LEU A 642 15.69 6.08 15.55
CA LEU A 642 16.43 5.46 16.64
C LEU A 642 17.21 4.24 16.13
N TYR A 643 18.54 4.27 16.25
CA TYR A 643 19.37 3.09 16.04
C TYR A 643 19.24 2.15 17.26
N THR A 644 18.82 0.91 17.03
CA THR A 644 18.62 -0.10 18.07
C THR A 644 19.07 -1.49 17.57
N ASN A 645 18.87 -2.52 18.40
CA ASN A 645 19.22 -3.92 18.14
C ASN A 645 17.95 -4.80 18.10
N VAL A 646 18.11 -6.04 17.64
CA VAL A 646 17.01 -7.01 17.50
C VAL A 646 16.37 -7.36 18.85
N ASP A 647 17.15 -7.41 19.94
CA ASP A 647 16.65 -7.81 21.25
C ASP A 647 15.67 -6.80 21.84
N ASP A 648 16.00 -5.51 21.71
CA ASP A 648 15.16 -4.41 22.16
C ASP A 648 13.83 -4.42 21.41
N VAL A 649 13.88 -4.50 20.07
CA VAL A 649 12.68 -4.48 19.23
C VAL A 649 11.83 -5.73 19.42
N TYR A 650 12.46 -6.91 19.59
CA TYR A 650 11.75 -8.14 19.92
C TYR A 650 11.01 -7.99 21.25
N THR A 651 11.65 -7.42 22.27
CA THR A 651 11.00 -7.12 23.55
C THR A 651 9.79 -6.21 23.33
N TRP A 652 9.98 -5.09 22.63
CA TRP A 652 8.89 -4.14 22.37
C TRP A 652 7.67 -4.84 21.73
N ILE A 653 7.90 -5.77 20.82
CA ILE A 653 6.81 -6.46 20.12
C ILE A 653 6.21 -7.57 20.98
N PHE A 654 7.02 -8.42 21.63
CA PHE A 654 6.55 -9.70 22.17
C PHE A 654 6.42 -9.77 23.70
N SER A 655 7.08 -8.91 24.49
CA SER A 655 7.03 -9.02 25.97
C SER A 655 5.72 -8.53 26.60
N GLY A 656 4.94 -7.71 25.87
CA GLY A 656 3.74 -7.07 26.41
C GLY A 656 4.03 -5.90 27.35
N GLU A 657 5.30 -5.62 27.66
CA GLU A 657 5.70 -4.57 28.59
C GLU A 657 5.55 -3.17 27.98
N THR A 658 5.46 -2.15 28.85
CA THR A 658 5.49 -0.75 28.45
C THR A 658 6.82 -0.41 27.78
N ILE A 659 6.76 0.11 26.56
CA ILE A 659 7.94 0.54 25.82
C ILE A 659 8.39 1.91 26.37
N ARG A 660 9.69 2.09 26.60
CA ARG A 660 10.28 3.38 26.99
C ARG A 660 11.54 3.63 26.18
N PHE A 661 11.61 4.80 25.53
CA PHE A 661 12.84 5.25 24.88
C PHE A 661 13.60 6.21 25.80
N GLY A 662 14.88 5.95 26.03
CA GLY A 662 15.73 6.84 26.83
C GLY A 662 16.32 6.18 28.08
N LYS A 663 17.35 6.82 28.63
CA LYS A 663 18.32 6.24 29.56
C LYS A 663 17.67 5.70 30.83
N THR A 664 17.66 4.38 31.01
CA THR A 664 17.75 3.78 32.34
C THR A 664 18.98 4.39 33.00
N GLN A 665 18.82 5.17 34.08
CA GLN A 665 19.95 5.55 34.92
C GLN A 665 20.68 4.25 35.29
N ARG A 666 21.95 4.12 34.87
CA ARG A 666 22.85 3.14 35.47
C ARG A 666 22.88 3.48 36.96
N SER A 667 22.34 2.60 37.82
CA SER A 667 22.80 2.57 39.20
C SER A 667 24.30 2.32 39.13
N LEU A 668 25.09 3.24 39.69
CA LEU A 668 26.51 3.03 39.91
C LEU A 668 26.65 1.78 40.80
N ASN A 669 27.05 0.65 40.20
CA ASN A 669 27.66 -0.41 40.97
C ASN A 669 29.09 0.04 41.30
N GLU A 670 29.47 -0.11 42.57
CA GLU A 670 30.68 0.44 43.21
C GLU A 670 32.03 -0.02 42.63
N ASN A 671 32.06 -0.85 41.59
CA ASN A 671 33.32 -1.36 41.02
C ASN A 671 33.57 -0.75 39.65
N GLY A 672 34.25 0.39 39.66
CA GLY A 672 34.60 1.18 38.48
C GLY A 672 35.58 0.46 37.56
N HIS A 673 35.08 -0.15 36.49
CA HIS A 673 35.83 -0.41 35.26
C HIS A 673 34.97 -0.07 34.03
N GLN A 674 35.36 0.98 33.31
CA GLN A 674 34.75 1.37 32.04
C GLN A 674 35.38 0.56 30.91
N THR A 675 34.60 -0.36 30.33
CA THR A 675 34.82 -0.82 28.95
C THR A 675 33.74 -0.23 28.06
N SER A 676 34.15 0.35 26.94
CA SER A 676 33.27 0.86 25.89
C SER A 676 32.50 -0.30 25.26
N ARG A 677 31.27 -0.54 25.73
CA ARG A 677 30.29 -1.42 25.10
C ARG A 677 28.96 -0.69 24.92
N GLN A 678 28.42 -0.81 23.72
CA GLN A 678 27.07 -0.38 23.35
C GLN A 678 26.02 -0.93 24.33
N LEU A 679 24.99 -0.12 24.50
CA LEU A 679 23.86 -0.29 25.42
C LEU A 679 23.21 -1.67 25.30
N SER A 680 23.25 -2.45 26.39
CA SER A 680 22.36 -3.58 26.64
C SER A 680 21.52 -3.31 27.90
N LEU A 681 20.24 -3.66 27.84
CA LEU A 681 19.23 -3.50 28.90
C LEU A 681 19.11 -4.80 29.73
N ARG A 682 18.74 -4.69 31.03
CA ARG A 682 18.24 -5.81 31.85
C ARG A 682 16.89 -5.44 32.48
N PHE A 683 15.99 -6.42 32.57
CA PHE A 683 14.64 -6.33 33.14
C PHE A 683 14.64 -6.45 34.67
N LYS A 684 13.66 -5.84 35.33
CA LYS A 684 13.34 -6.08 36.75
C LYS A 684 12.10 -6.98 36.83
N GLU A 685 12.24 -8.16 37.42
CA GLU A 685 11.12 -8.94 37.93
C GLU A 685 10.50 -8.22 39.13
N LYS A 686 9.16 -8.10 39.14
CA LYS A 686 8.42 -7.75 40.37
C LYS A 686 8.15 -9.04 41.13
N ARG A 687 8.57 -9.10 42.40
CA ARG A 687 7.88 -9.87 43.43
C ARG A 687 6.65 -9.10 43.89
#